data_AF-A0A1V8U128-F1
#
_entry.id   AF-A0A1V8U128-F1
#
_cell.length_a   1.000
_cell.length_b   1.000
_cell.length_c   1.000
_cell.angle_alpha   90.00
_cell.angle_beta   90.00
_cell.angle_gamma   90.00
#
_symmetry.space_group_name_H-M   'P 1'
#
loop_
_entity.id
_entity.type
_entity.pdbx_description
1 polymer ?
#
loop_
_entity_poly.entity_id
_entity_poly.type
_entity_poly.pdbx_seq_one_letter_code
_entity_poly.pdbx_strand_id
1 'polypeptide(L)'
;MTERPQTFDDYIALADRYRTTAAWEEASRALDGAASSRRIKSKQQFIALNTRRGHIEWRKGNYQNAVALLIKALAVNGNVHNLTHVEIVGELGNIHIKIDFLKAHEMLVEALRGAEQLLKEAELQNDHDLCMNARLQACRSIGNLGITKYHIATTDPVRSQSLLEEAIDHLGKRVQWAEDLQHQLEHHADLGGRCSSVGALRTFGLGRLALCYVALQQPERALQHVQAAVQSASQSTEPLIRGLTRFYHGYTLLAAGLPDQALREWELSSEADLCSPVIALCKEPTEEHCRWLRTMRSLKARFDRYDEVGYTALDYAVLAGHGDCISIVTRGIRDELDALYPDDEAKADTQLAIKVAESHRRKQYREMLQLTLRPVLANPPSVLPWASPLLGLRLQYAHTLRTDLRKRESFDKFKIISYAAFKSLGSLPRPLNAVDMAALQRHIREESAVSFFPTYPHIVFFSYEWRGRRTGRPSEPDDDSRTQYTRMIDAIELLLLGGPEVTGPTIRTLAEKDVYIWLDVASIDQNNQDPGAQNRGISALPLMISLCNTMISLVDDSYFSRAWCAVEALLMQSLLSYGHHNHLEHRPAQTVPSEQSPPGTLVPLRRLEQLQDVATNDLKYGISKPEDRASIRFLARQAKLLEKI
;
A
#
# COMPACT_ATOMS: atom_id res chain seq x y z
N MET A 1 -0.60 -24.41 7.95
CA MET A 1 0.87 -24.60 8.04
C MET A 1 1.52 -23.56 7.16
N THR A 2 2.03 -22.47 7.75
CA THR A 2 2.76 -21.42 7.02
C THR A 2 4.22 -21.49 7.45
N GLU A 3 5.00 -22.29 6.74
CA GLU A 3 6.46 -22.25 6.88
C GLU A 3 6.92 -20.83 6.53
N ARG A 4 7.61 -20.18 7.48
CA ARG A 4 8.20 -18.87 7.24
C ARG A 4 9.26 -19.02 6.14
N PRO A 5 9.27 -18.16 5.10
CA PRO A 5 10.24 -18.26 4.01
C PRO A 5 11.67 -18.10 4.56
N GLN A 6 12.57 -19.03 4.24
CA GLN A 6 13.95 -19.02 4.75
C GLN A 6 14.99 -18.79 3.65
N THR A 7 14.66 -19.22 2.43
CA THR A 7 15.55 -19.16 1.27
C THR A 7 15.07 -18.14 0.26
N PHE A 8 15.98 -17.73 -0.64
CA PHE A 8 15.64 -16.85 -1.77
C PHE A 8 14.44 -17.39 -2.56
N ASP A 9 14.42 -18.69 -2.84
CA ASP A 9 13.37 -19.34 -3.64
C ASP A 9 12.03 -19.36 -2.90
N ASP A 10 12.02 -19.53 -1.57
CA ASP A 10 10.80 -19.43 -0.76
C ASP A 10 10.17 -18.03 -0.86
N TYR A 11 11.01 -16.99 -0.81
CA TYR A 11 10.57 -15.61 -0.94
C TYR A 11 10.06 -15.30 -2.35
N ILE A 12 10.72 -15.82 -3.40
CA ILE A 12 10.22 -15.68 -4.77
C ILE A 12 8.87 -16.38 -4.93
N ALA A 13 8.72 -17.61 -4.44
CA ALA A 13 7.45 -18.34 -4.50
C ALA A 13 6.34 -17.61 -3.72
N LEU A 14 6.68 -17.03 -2.55
CA LEU A 14 5.74 -16.20 -1.79
C LEU A 14 5.34 -14.94 -2.56
N ALA A 15 6.29 -14.25 -3.19
CA ALA A 15 6.00 -13.09 -4.03
C ALA A 15 5.08 -13.46 -5.21
N ASP A 16 5.33 -14.59 -5.86
CA ASP A 16 4.52 -15.09 -6.98
C ASP A 16 3.10 -15.48 -6.52
N ARG A 17 2.92 -16.03 -5.31
CA ARG A 17 1.59 -16.25 -4.72
C ARG A 17 0.84 -14.95 -4.43
N TYR A 18 1.50 -13.93 -3.92
CA TYR A 18 0.87 -12.62 -3.75
C TYR A 18 0.56 -11.93 -5.09
N ARG A 19 1.38 -12.21 -6.11
CA ARG A 19 1.16 -11.71 -7.46
C ARG A 19 -0.14 -12.25 -8.07
N THR A 20 -0.49 -13.51 -7.83
CA THR A 20 -1.73 -14.11 -8.38
C THR A 20 -3.00 -13.53 -7.78
N THR A 21 -2.93 -12.95 -6.58
CA THR A 21 -4.06 -12.27 -5.92
C THR A 21 -3.98 -10.75 -6.02
N ALA A 22 -3.09 -10.21 -6.85
CA ALA A 22 -2.84 -8.77 -6.99
C ALA A 22 -2.45 -8.04 -5.68
N ALA A 23 -1.90 -8.78 -4.71
CA ALA A 23 -1.38 -8.25 -3.45
C ALA A 23 0.02 -7.66 -3.64
N TRP A 24 0.13 -6.55 -4.39
CA TRP A 24 1.40 -6.01 -4.88
C TRP A 24 2.34 -5.51 -3.78
N GLU A 25 1.82 -5.03 -2.66
CA GLU A 25 2.62 -4.54 -1.54
C GLU A 25 3.26 -5.72 -0.79
N GLU A 26 2.48 -6.78 -0.56
CA GLU A 26 2.88 -8.05 0.03
C GLU A 26 3.92 -8.76 -0.87
N ALA A 27 3.69 -8.78 -2.18
CA ALA A 27 4.64 -9.30 -3.15
C ALA A 27 5.97 -8.50 -3.14
N SER A 28 5.90 -7.16 -3.07
CA SER A 28 7.08 -6.30 -2.96
C SER A 28 7.88 -6.62 -1.71
N ARG A 29 7.20 -6.82 -0.57
CA ARG A 29 7.83 -7.21 0.70
C ARG A 29 8.56 -8.54 0.59
N ALA A 30 7.92 -9.54 -0.03
CA ALA A 30 8.56 -10.84 -0.26
C ALA A 30 9.83 -10.72 -1.12
N LEU A 31 9.82 -9.89 -2.17
CA LEU A 31 11.03 -9.64 -2.97
C LEU A 31 12.14 -8.91 -2.21
N ASP A 32 11.79 -8.05 -1.26
CA ASP A 32 12.78 -7.43 -0.37
C ASP A 32 13.39 -8.46 0.58
N GLY A 33 12.57 -9.39 1.10
CA GLY A 33 13.03 -10.58 1.81
C GLY A 33 14.02 -11.41 0.99
N ALA A 34 13.70 -11.70 -0.28
CA ALA A 34 14.59 -12.40 -1.21
C ALA A 34 15.93 -11.67 -1.40
N ALA A 35 15.90 -10.33 -1.54
CA ALA A 35 17.11 -9.53 -1.69
C ALA A 35 18.00 -9.56 -0.43
N SER A 36 17.39 -9.69 0.74
CA SER A 36 18.06 -9.74 2.05
C SER A 36 18.48 -11.16 2.48
N SER A 37 17.87 -12.22 1.94
CA SER A 37 18.12 -13.62 2.31
C SER A 37 19.46 -14.14 1.77
N ARG A 38 20.58 -13.63 2.30
CA ARG A 38 21.98 -13.85 1.84
C ARG A 38 22.19 -13.36 0.39
N ARG A 39 23.33 -12.70 0.13
CA ARG A 39 23.64 -12.05 -1.17
C ARG A 39 23.27 -12.93 -2.36
N ILE A 40 22.55 -12.35 -3.32
CA ILE A 40 22.25 -12.94 -4.64
C ILE A 40 23.48 -13.68 -5.16
N LYS A 41 23.37 -15.00 -5.34
CA LYS A 41 24.53 -15.88 -5.59
C LYS A 41 24.71 -16.20 -7.07
N SER A 42 23.69 -15.99 -7.89
CA SER A 42 23.71 -16.35 -9.31
C SER A 42 23.08 -15.26 -10.19
N LYS A 43 23.42 -15.31 -11.48
CA LYS A 43 22.78 -14.48 -12.51
C LYS A 43 21.28 -14.73 -12.57
N GLN A 44 20.85 -15.99 -12.44
CA GLN A 44 19.45 -16.39 -12.48
C GLN A 44 18.65 -15.76 -11.34
N GLN A 45 19.19 -15.75 -10.11
CA GLN A 45 18.55 -15.08 -8.98
C GLN A 45 18.45 -13.57 -9.19
N PHE A 46 19.50 -12.94 -9.74
CA PHE A 46 19.47 -11.51 -10.06
C PHE A 46 18.39 -11.18 -11.10
N ILE A 47 18.31 -11.97 -12.17
CA ILE A 47 17.32 -11.81 -13.23
C ILE A 47 15.91 -11.99 -12.65
N ALA A 48 15.66 -13.10 -11.94
CA ALA A 48 14.36 -13.37 -11.34
C ALA A 48 13.90 -12.22 -10.45
N LEU A 49 14.75 -11.76 -9.52
CA LEU A 49 14.42 -10.66 -8.61
C LEU A 49 14.07 -9.37 -9.37
N ASN A 50 14.91 -8.95 -10.33
CA ASN A 50 14.69 -7.70 -11.05
C ASN A 50 13.49 -7.77 -11.99
N THR A 51 13.22 -8.92 -12.62
CA THR A 51 12.02 -9.12 -13.45
C THR A 51 10.75 -9.00 -12.62
N ARG A 52 10.66 -9.68 -11.47
CA ARG A 52 9.48 -9.57 -10.58
C ARG A 52 9.33 -8.17 -10.01
N ARG A 53 10.44 -7.52 -9.59
CA ARG A 53 10.39 -6.12 -9.12
C ARG A 53 9.92 -5.18 -10.22
N GLY A 54 10.41 -5.34 -11.44
CA GLY A 54 9.94 -4.59 -12.60
C GLY A 54 8.44 -4.74 -12.79
N HIS A 55 7.93 -5.97 -12.75
CA HIS A 55 6.49 -6.24 -12.82
C HIS A 55 5.69 -5.52 -11.72
N ILE A 56 6.17 -5.56 -10.47
CA ILE A 56 5.48 -4.89 -9.36
C ILE A 56 5.54 -3.37 -9.47
N GLU A 57 6.68 -2.80 -9.88
CA GLU A 57 6.85 -1.35 -9.96
C GLU A 57 5.94 -0.73 -11.01
N TRP A 58 5.75 -1.36 -12.17
CA TRP A 58 4.82 -0.80 -13.17
C TRP A 58 3.36 -0.91 -12.71
N ARG A 59 2.98 -1.98 -11.98
CA ARG A 59 1.65 -2.12 -11.36
C ARG A 59 1.37 -1.05 -10.31
N LYS A 60 2.43 -0.48 -9.72
CA LYS A 60 2.35 0.67 -8.81
C LYS A 60 2.36 2.02 -9.55
N GLY A 61 2.43 2.03 -10.89
CA GLY A 61 2.54 3.23 -11.73
C GLY A 61 3.97 3.76 -11.90
N ASN A 62 4.99 3.08 -11.34
CA ASN A 62 6.39 3.50 -11.41
C ASN A 62 7.07 3.01 -12.70
N TYR A 63 6.55 3.39 -13.86
CA TYR A 63 6.96 2.85 -15.17
C TYR A 63 8.46 2.99 -15.45
N GLN A 64 9.06 4.13 -15.13
CA GLN A 64 10.49 4.36 -15.35
C GLN A 64 11.37 3.42 -14.51
N ASN A 65 11.01 3.22 -13.24
CA ASN A 65 11.72 2.27 -12.37
C ASN A 65 11.56 0.83 -12.86
N ALA A 66 10.36 0.48 -13.33
CA ALA A 66 10.09 -0.83 -13.90
C ALA A 66 10.95 -1.11 -15.14
N VAL A 67 11.02 -0.16 -16.07
CA VAL A 67 11.89 -0.23 -17.25
C VAL A 67 13.35 -0.38 -16.84
N ALA A 68 13.83 0.44 -15.89
CA ALA A 68 15.21 0.38 -15.42
C ALA A 68 15.57 -0.99 -14.79
N LEU A 69 14.64 -1.59 -14.04
CA LEU A 69 14.82 -2.93 -13.44
C LEU A 69 14.86 -4.03 -14.52
N LEU A 70 13.96 -3.97 -15.50
CA LEU A 70 13.90 -4.96 -16.58
C LEU A 70 15.10 -4.86 -17.54
N ILE A 71 15.57 -3.65 -17.85
CA ILE A 71 16.81 -3.45 -18.63
C ILE A 71 18.01 -4.05 -17.89
N LYS A 72 18.10 -3.88 -16.56
CA LYS A 72 19.15 -4.54 -15.76
C LYS A 72 19.06 -6.06 -15.82
N ALA A 73 17.85 -6.62 -15.74
CA ALA A 73 17.64 -8.06 -15.89
C ALA A 73 18.07 -8.56 -17.27
N LEU A 74 17.68 -7.84 -18.33
CA LEU A 74 18.01 -8.17 -19.72
C LEU A 74 19.52 -8.15 -19.96
N ALA A 75 20.21 -7.11 -19.47
CA ALA A 75 21.66 -6.98 -19.59
C ALA A 75 22.43 -8.15 -18.92
N VAL A 76 21.92 -8.66 -17.79
CA VAL A 76 22.53 -9.81 -17.09
C VAL A 76 22.21 -11.14 -17.78
N ASN A 77 21.03 -11.27 -18.42
CA ASN A 77 20.70 -12.42 -19.26
C ASN A 77 21.64 -12.53 -20.48
N GLY A 78 22.11 -11.37 -20.97
CA GLY A 78 23.02 -11.29 -22.12
C GLY A 78 22.30 -11.57 -23.44
N ASN A 79 23.07 -11.82 -24.50
CA ASN A 79 22.55 -12.05 -25.86
C ASN A 79 21.98 -13.47 -26.06
N VAL A 80 21.51 -14.12 -25.00
CA VAL A 80 20.94 -15.48 -25.07
C VAL A 80 19.45 -15.36 -25.36
N HIS A 81 19.03 -15.75 -26.57
CA HIS A 81 17.61 -15.84 -26.93
C HIS A 81 16.99 -17.08 -26.28
N ASN A 82 16.62 -16.95 -25.00
CA ASN A 82 15.92 -17.96 -24.20
C ASN A 82 14.54 -17.45 -23.76
N LEU A 83 13.76 -18.29 -23.08
CA LEU A 83 12.43 -17.92 -22.58
C LEU A 83 12.47 -16.67 -21.71
N THR A 84 13.46 -16.54 -20.83
CA THR A 84 13.65 -15.36 -19.97
C THR A 84 13.82 -14.07 -20.79
N HIS A 85 14.56 -14.11 -21.91
CA HIS A 85 14.70 -12.97 -22.82
C HIS A 85 13.34 -12.54 -23.35
N VAL A 86 12.56 -13.50 -23.88
CA VAL A 86 11.22 -13.28 -24.40
C VAL A 86 10.29 -12.68 -23.35
N GLU A 87 10.32 -13.20 -22.12
CA GLU A 87 9.53 -12.69 -21.01
C GLU A 87 9.88 -11.23 -20.67
N ILE A 88 11.17 -10.92 -20.52
CA ILE A 88 11.62 -9.57 -20.16
C ILE A 88 11.27 -8.56 -21.27
N VAL A 89 11.51 -8.92 -22.54
CA VAL A 89 11.20 -8.05 -23.68
C VAL A 89 9.68 -7.87 -23.82
N GLY A 90 8.89 -8.93 -23.62
CA GLY A 90 7.43 -8.86 -23.63
C GLY A 90 6.87 -7.98 -22.50
N GLU A 91 7.45 -8.04 -21.30
CA GLU A 91 7.11 -7.14 -20.18
C GLU A 91 7.48 -5.69 -20.48
N LEU A 92 8.69 -5.45 -21.03
CA LEU A 92 9.10 -4.11 -21.45
C LEU A 92 8.12 -3.55 -22.49
N GLY A 93 7.76 -4.34 -23.50
CA GLY A 93 6.74 -3.97 -24.48
C GLY A 93 5.42 -3.59 -23.82
N ASN A 94 4.94 -4.40 -22.87
CA ASN A 94 3.71 -4.13 -22.12
C ASN A 94 3.75 -2.83 -21.30
N ILE A 95 4.90 -2.50 -20.71
CA ILE A 95 5.08 -1.22 -19.99
C ILE A 95 5.12 -0.06 -20.98
N HIS A 96 5.81 -0.23 -22.11
CA HIS A 96 5.89 0.80 -23.15
C HIS A 96 4.53 1.11 -23.78
N ILE A 97 3.55 0.19 -23.80
CA ILE A 97 2.17 0.52 -24.19
C ILE A 97 1.64 1.74 -23.41
N LYS A 98 2.13 1.96 -22.19
CA LYS A 98 1.67 3.02 -21.30
C LYS A 98 2.39 4.36 -21.50
N ILE A 99 3.54 4.38 -22.17
CA ILE A 99 4.43 5.56 -22.24
C ILE A 99 5.02 5.85 -23.64
N ASP A 100 5.08 4.87 -24.53
CA ASP A 100 5.64 4.97 -25.89
C ASP A 100 5.14 3.80 -26.77
N PHE A 101 4.12 4.05 -27.60
CA PHE A 101 3.50 3.02 -28.45
C PHE A 101 4.45 2.47 -29.52
N LEU A 102 5.39 3.27 -30.04
CA LEU A 102 6.33 2.82 -31.06
C LEU A 102 7.34 1.86 -30.44
N LYS A 103 7.90 2.22 -29.29
CA LYS A 103 8.79 1.32 -28.55
C LYS A 103 8.09 0.04 -28.10
N ALA A 104 6.81 0.15 -27.71
CA ALA A 104 5.98 -1.00 -27.39
C ALA A 104 5.87 -1.96 -28.59
N HIS A 105 5.56 -1.42 -29.77
CA HIS A 105 5.45 -2.20 -30.99
C HIS A 105 6.75 -2.95 -31.30
N GLU A 106 7.89 -2.26 -31.32
CA GLU A 106 9.21 -2.86 -31.58
C GLU A 106 9.50 -4.04 -30.63
N MET A 107 9.31 -3.82 -29.33
CA MET A 107 9.60 -4.84 -28.32
C MET A 107 8.63 -6.03 -28.40
N LEU A 108 7.35 -5.79 -28.65
CA LEU A 108 6.36 -6.86 -28.76
C LEU A 108 6.55 -7.72 -30.01
N VAL A 109 7.01 -7.12 -31.12
CA VAL A 109 7.41 -7.86 -32.32
C VAL A 109 8.65 -8.72 -32.04
N GLU A 110 9.65 -8.17 -31.35
CA GLU A 110 10.84 -8.94 -30.95
C GLU A 110 10.47 -10.12 -30.04
N ALA A 111 9.64 -9.88 -29.02
CA ALA A 111 9.18 -10.92 -28.09
C ALA A 111 8.39 -12.01 -28.81
N LEU A 112 7.48 -11.65 -29.72
CA LEU A 112 6.71 -12.62 -30.50
C LEU A 112 7.62 -13.50 -31.37
N ARG A 113 8.52 -12.88 -32.14
CA ARG A 113 9.47 -13.61 -32.99
C ARG A 113 10.34 -14.57 -32.16
N GLY A 114 10.82 -14.11 -31.00
CA GLY A 114 11.59 -14.97 -30.08
C GLY A 114 10.76 -16.13 -29.53
N ALA A 115 9.50 -15.89 -29.16
CA ALA A 115 8.60 -16.93 -28.68
C ALA A 115 8.30 -17.98 -29.76
N GLU A 116 8.05 -17.56 -31.00
CA GLU A 116 7.82 -18.46 -32.14
C GLU A 116 9.06 -19.29 -32.50
N GLN A 117 10.26 -18.69 -32.38
CA GLN A 117 11.50 -19.42 -32.58
C GLN A 117 11.68 -20.50 -31.50
N LEU A 118 11.51 -20.15 -30.23
CA LEU A 118 11.60 -21.10 -29.12
C LEU A 118 10.55 -22.21 -29.22
N LEU A 119 9.35 -21.90 -29.70
CA LEU A 119 8.31 -22.89 -29.94
C LEU A 119 8.76 -23.94 -30.96
N LYS A 120 9.29 -23.50 -32.11
CA LYS A 120 9.82 -24.40 -33.14
C LYS A 120 10.98 -25.25 -32.62
N GLU A 121 11.90 -24.64 -31.87
CA GLU A 121 13.03 -25.35 -31.26
C GLU A 121 12.55 -26.41 -30.24
N ALA A 122 11.56 -26.07 -29.42
CA ALA A 122 10.98 -26.97 -28.42
C ALA A 122 10.25 -28.16 -29.08
N GLU A 123 9.51 -27.92 -30.16
CA GLU A 123 8.84 -28.98 -30.95
C GLU A 123 9.88 -29.95 -31.55
N LEU A 124 10.98 -29.45 -32.09
CA LEU A 124 12.07 -30.29 -32.62
C LEU A 124 12.75 -31.12 -31.53
N GLN A 125 12.84 -30.59 -30.31
CA GLN A 125 13.48 -31.25 -29.16
C GLN A 125 12.51 -32.11 -28.34
N ASN A 126 11.22 -32.13 -28.69
CA ASN A 126 10.14 -32.73 -27.88
C ASN A 126 10.11 -32.21 -26.42
N ASP A 127 10.51 -30.95 -26.20
CA ASP A 127 10.42 -30.30 -24.90
C ASP A 127 9.01 -29.71 -24.71
N HIS A 128 8.14 -30.50 -24.07
CA HIS A 128 6.75 -30.11 -23.87
C HIS A 128 6.60 -28.87 -22.97
N ASP A 129 7.46 -28.70 -21.95
CA ASP A 129 7.34 -27.55 -21.04
C ASP A 129 7.79 -26.25 -21.71
N LEU A 130 8.90 -26.28 -22.45
CA LEU A 130 9.34 -25.13 -23.23
C LEU A 130 8.31 -24.77 -24.31
N CYS A 131 7.74 -25.76 -25.00
CA CYS A 131 6.69 -25.56 -25.99
C CYS A 131 5.48 -24.81 -25.39
N MET A 132 4.99 -25.27 -24.24
CA MET A 132 3.87 -24.64 -23.55
C MET A 132 4.18 -23.20 -23.11
N ASN A 133 5.35 -22.96 -22.51
CA ASN A 133 5.73 -21.63 -22.06
C ASN A 133 5.97 -20.66 -23.23
N ALA A 134 6.63 -21.12 -24.30
CA ALA A 134 6.82 -20.33 -25.52
C ALA A 134 5.49 -19.95 -26.16
N ARG A 135 4.53 -20.90 -26.24
CA ARG A 135 3.18 -20.64 -26.76
C ARG A 135 2.40 -19.64 -25.90
N LEU A 136 2.53 -19.71 -24.57
CA LEU A 136 1.95 -18.72 -23.65
C LEU A 136 2.51 -17.30 -23.91
N GLN A 137 3.84 -17.17 -24.05
CA GLN A 137 4.47 -15.88 -24.31
C GLN A 137 4.13 -15.32 -25.70
N ALA A 138 4.03 -16.18 -26.71
CA ALA A 138 3.57 -15.80 -28.04
C ALA A 138 2.11 -15.30 -28.00
N CYS A 139 1.20 -16.04 -27.38
CA CYS A 139 -0.21 -15.66 -27.22
C CYS A 139 -0.35 -14.30 -26.50
N ARG A 140 0.43 -14.09 -25.44
CA ARG A 140 0.50 -12.81 -24.72
C ARG A 140 1.00 -11.67 -25.62
N SER A 141 2.11 -11.89 -26.33
CA SER A 141 2.74 -10.89 -27.21
C SER A 141 1.82 -10.51 -28.37
N ILE A 142 1.16 -11.49 -29.01
CA ILE A 142 0.16 -11.27 -30.07
C ILE A 142 -0.94 -10.32 -29.60
N GLY A 143 -1.55 -10.58 -28.43
CA GLY A 143 -2.63 -9.71 -27.95
C GLY A 143 -2.17 -8.35 -27.47
N ASN A 144 -0.93 -8.25 -26.97
CA ASN A 144 -0.35 -6.97 -26.61
C ASN A 144 0.01 -6.15 -27.86
N LEU A 145 0.42 -6.80 -28.95
CA LEU A 145 0.61 -6.15 -30.24
C LEU A 145 -0.73 -5.70 -30.83
N GLY A 146 -1.78 -6.52 -30.70
CA GLY A 146 -3.15 -6.17 -31.09
C GLY A 146 -3.66 -4.92 -30.38
N ILE A 147 -3.53 -4.84 -29.05
CA ILE A 147 -3.96 -3.64 -28.31
C ILE A 147 -3.09 -2.41 -28.62
N THR A 148 -1.78 -2.60 -28.85
CA THR A 148 -0.89 -1.50 -29.29
C THR A 148 -1.36 -0.93 -30.63
N LYS A 149 -1.68 -1.80 -31.61
CA LYS A 149 -2.22 -1.37 -32.91
C LYS A 149 -3.56 -0.66 -32.77
N TYR A 150 -4.45 -1.17 -31.92
CA TYR A 150 -5.71 -0.50 -31.60
C TYR A 150 -5.48 0.91 -31.02
N HIS A 151 -4.55 1.09 -30.08
CA HIS A 151 -4.25 2.42 -29.56
C HIS A 151 -3.71 3.35 -30.66
N ILE A 152 -2.76 2.88 -31.47
CA ILE A 152 -2.22 3.67 -32.59
C ILE A 152 -3.34 4.08 -33.54
N ALA A 153 -4.25 3.17 -33.87
CA ALA A 153 -5.33 3.39 -34.81
C ALA A 153 -6.50 4.25 -34.28
N THR A 154 -6.58 4.45 -32.96
CA THR A 154 -7.64 5.23 -32.28
C THR A 154 -7.13 6.50 -31.61
N THR A 155 -5.84 6.81 -31.80
CA THR A 155 -5.22 8.04 -31.30
C THR A 155 -5.15 9.07 -32.42
N ASP A 156 -5.58 10.30 -32.11
CA ASP A 156 -5.55 11.43 -33.04
C ASP A 156 -4.09 11.78 -33.39
N PRO A 157 -3.73 12.04 -34.68
CA PRO A 157 -4.60 12.15 -35.86
C PRO A 157 -4.78 10.87 -36.67
N VAL A 158 -4.15 9.76 -36.27
CA VAL A 158 -4.08 8.54 -37.07
C VAL A 158 -5.29 7.65 -36.78
N ARG A 159 -6.43 7.98 -37.40
CA ARG A 159 -7.52 6.99 -37.56
C ARG A 159 -7.19 6.09 -38.74
N SER A 160 -6.77 4.86 -38.46
CA SER A 160 -6.43 3.88 -39.50
C SER A 160 -7.30 2.64 -39.38
N GLN A 161 -8.22 2.48 -40.33
CA GLN A 161 -9.05 1.28 -40.40
C GLN A 161 -8.21 0.02 -40.65
N SER A 162 -7.15 0.10 -41.47
CA SER A 162 -6.30 -1.05 -41.75
C SER A 162 -5.57 -1.53 -40.48
N LEU A 163 -5.09 -0.60 -39.64
CA LEU A 163 -4.47 -0.97 -38.36
C LEU A 163 -5.49 -1.55 -37.36
N LEU A 164 -6.75 -1.11 -37.40
CA LEU A 164 -7.83 -1.74 -36.62
C LEU A 164 -8.12 -3.17 -37.09
N GLU A 165 -8.14 -3.41 -38.39
CA GLU A 165 -8.32 -4.75 -38.95
C GLU A 165 -7.16 -5.68 -38.56
N GLU A 166 -5.92 -5.19 -38.60
CA GLU A 166 -4.76 -5.92 -38.09
C GLU A 166 -4.82 -6.17 -36.57
N ALA A 167 -5.35 -5.21 -35.80
CA ALA A 167 -5.58 -5.39 -34.36
C ALA A 167 -6.59 -6.50 -34.10
N ILE A 168 -7.67 -6.56 -34.87
CA ILE A 168 -8.69 -7.61 -34.81
C ILE A 168 -8.09 -8.97 -35.14
N ASP A 169 -7.29 -9.09 -36.22
CA ASP A 169 -6.62 -10.34 -36.58
C ASP A 169 -5.73 -10.85 -35.45
N HIS A 170 -4.88 -9.98 -34.88
CA HIS A 170 -4.04 -10.33 -33.74
C HIS A 170 -4.85 -10.74 -32.52
N LEU A 171 -5.87 -9.97 -32.13
CA LEU A 171 -6.67 -10.29 -30.95
C LEU A 171 -7.52 -11.56 -31.15
N GLY A 172 -8.00 -11.81 -32.37
CA GLY A 172 -8.66 -13.06 -32.76
C GLY A 172 -7.73 -14.25 -32.64
N LYS A 173 -6.51 -14.13 -33.19
CA LYS A 173 -5.45 -15.15 -33.03
C LYS A 173 -5.13 -15.43 -31.57
N ARG A 174 -5.05 -14.40 -30.71
CA ARG A 174 -4.88 -14.59 -29.26
C ARG A 174 -6.01 -15.39 -28.64
N VAL A 175 -7.27 -15.09 -28.96
CA VAL A 175 -8.42 -15.82 -28.41
C VAL A 175 -8.35 -17.29 -28.82
N GLN A 176 -8.13 -17.57 -30.11
CA GLN A 176 -7.98 -18.93 -30.61
C GLN A 176 -6.84 -19.68 -29.91
N TRP A 177 -5.67 -19.05 -29.80
CA TRP A 177 -4.51 -19.67 -29.14
C TRP A 177 -4.74 -19.94 -27.66
N ALA A 178 -5.45 -19.05 -26.96
CA ALA A 178 -5.81 -19.25 -25.57
C ALA A 178 -6.81 -20.41 -25.41
N GLU A 179 -7.78 -20.54 -26.31
CA GLU A 179 -8.73 -21.67 -26.31
C GLU A 179 -8.03 -23.01 -26.60
N ASP A 180 -7.14 -23.05 -27.59
CA ASP A 180 -6.33 -24.24 -27.89
C ASP A 180 -5.48 -24.65 -26.68
N LEU A 181 -4.83 -23.67 -26.02
CA LEU A 181 -4.04 -23.90 -24.81
C LEU A 181 -4.91 -24.41 -23.66
N GLN A 182 -6.12 -23.87 -23.50
CA GLN A 182 -7.04 -24.28 -22.45
C GLN A 182 -7.45 -25.74 -22.64
N HIS A 183 -7.82 -26.14 -23.87
CA HIS A 183 -8.13 -27.54 -24.18
C HIS A 183 -6.95 -28.48 -23.93
N GLN A 184 -5.73 -28.08 -24.27
CA GLN A 184 -4.53 -28.88 -23.99
C GLN A 184 -4.29 -29.06 -22.48
N LEU A 185 -4.55 -28.02 -21.68
CA LEU A 185 -4.38 -28.05 -20.23
C LEU A 185 -5.47 -28.85 -19.51
N GLU A 186 -6.71 -28.87 -20.01
CA GLU A 186 -7.80 -29.69 -19.45
C GLU A 186 -7.49 -31.19 -19.46
N HIS A 187 -6.63 -31.65 -20.38
CA HIS A 187 -6.14 -33.02 -20.43
C HIS A 187 -4.98 -33.33 -19.47
N HIS A 188 -4.43 -32.32 -18.76
CA HIS A 188 -3.28 -32.45 -17.87
C HIS A 188 -3.60 -31.92 -16.47
N ALA A 189 -4.05 -32.80 -15.57
CA ALA A 189 -4.65 -32.49 -14.27
C ALA A 189 -3.75 -31.71 -13.26
N ASP A 190 -2.45 -31.56 -13.51
CA ASP A 190 -1.46 -31.04 -12.56
C ASP A 190 -1.06 -29.55 -12.77
N LEU A 191 -1.76 -28.81 -13.64
CA LEU A 191 -1.33 -27.47 -14.11
C LEU A 191 -2.23 -26.29 -13.69
N GLY A 192 -2.94 -26.39 -12.57
CA GLY A 192 -3.99 -25.42 -12.16
C GLY A 192 -3.61 -23.92 -12.20
N GLY A 193 -2.34 -23.57 -11.92
CA GLY A 193 -1.86 -22.18 -12.01
C GLY A 193 -1.71 -21.64 -13.45
N ARG A 194 -1.55 -22.52 -14.45
CA ARG A 194 -1.49 -22.16 -15.87
C ARG A 194 -2.89 -21.96 -16.46
N CYS A 195 -3.89 -22.72 -15.99
CA CYS A 195 -5.29 -22.57 -16.41
C CYS A 195 -5.84 -21.16 -16.11
N SER A 196 -5.58 -20.59 -14.93
CA SER A 196 -6.03 -19.23 -14.59
C SER A 196 -5.39 -18.17 -15.49
N SER A 197 -4.11 -18.35 -15.84
CA SER A 197 -3.38 -17.45 -16.74
C SER A 197 -3.94 -17.49 -18.17
N VAL A 198 -4.27 -18.68 -18.68
CA VAL A 198 -4.89 -18.84 -20.01
C VAL A 198 -6.30 -18.25 -20.05
N GLY A 199 -7.12 -18.50 -19.02
CA GLY A 199 -8.45 -17.89 -18.91
C GLY A 199 -8.41 -16.36 -18.91
N ALA A 200 -7.42 -15.77 -18.24
CA ALA A 200 -7.17 -14.32 -18.29
C ALA A 200 -6.76 -13.85 -19.70
N LEU A 201 -5.89 -14.59 -20.39
CA LEU A 201 -5.48 -14.26 -21.76
C LEU A 201 -6.68 -14.21 -22.71
N ARG A 202 -7.56 -15.22 -22.65
CA ARG A 202 -8.81 -15.30 -23.42
C ARG A 202 -9.74 -14.13 -23.09
N THR A 203 -10.02 -13.92 -21.81
CA THR A 203 -10.94 -12.87 -21.33
C THR A 203 -10.52 -11.48 -21.80
N PHE A 204 -9.24 -11.13 -21.64
CA PHE A 204 -8.71 -9.87 -22.14
C PHE A 204 -8.71 -9.78 -23.66
N GLY A 205 -8.47 -10.88 -24.38
CA GLY A 205 -8.55 -10.93 -25.84
C GLY A 205 -9.96 -10.56 -26.33
N LEU A 206 -10.98 -11.20 -25.76
CA LEU A 206 -12.39 -10.94 -26.07
C LEU A 206 -12.83 -9.50 -25.73
N GLY A 207 -12.46 -9.00 -24.55
CA GLY A 207 -12.77 -7.62 -24.15
C GLY A 207 -12.13 -6.58 -25.09
N ARG A 208 -10.89 -6.81 -25.53
CA ARG A 208 -10.19 -5.93 -26.47
C ARG A 208 -10.71 -6.06 -27.90
N LEU A 209 -11.18 -7.24 -28.32
CA LEU A 209 -11.91 -7.39 -29.59
C LEU A 209 -13.18 -6.56 -29.59
N ALA A 210 -13.93 -6.56 -28.49
CA ALA A 210 -15.12 -5.73 -28.35
C ALA A 210 -14.80 -4.24 -28.54
N LEU A 211 -13.68 -3.74 -27.99
CA LEU A 211 -13.21 -2.37 -28.24
C LEU A 211 -12.95 -2.09 -29.73
N CYS A 212 -12.30 -3.01 -30.44
CA CYS A 212 -12.03 -2.85 -31.87
C CYS A 212 -13.33 -2.79 -32.69
N TYR A 213 -14.31 -3.65 -32.40
CA TYR A 213 -15.59 -3.62 -33.07
C TYR A 213 -16.44 -2.40 -32.71
N VAL A 214 -16.34 -1.87 -31.48
CA VAL A 214 -16.92 -0.57 -31.13
C VAL A 214 -16.28 0.55 -31.97
N ALA A 215 -14.95 0.54 -32.13
CA ALA A 215 -14.26 1.53 -32.96
C ALA A 215 -14.64 1.44 -34.45
N LEU A 216 -14.97 0.24 -34.95
CA LEU A 216 -15.54 0.03 -36.29
C LEU A 216 -17.05 0.30 -36.40
N GLN A 217 -17.70 0.79 -35.34
CA GLN A 217 -19.15 1.02 -35.29
C GLN A 217 -19.99 -0.25 -35.53
N GLN A 218 -19.52 -1.40 -35.03
CA GLN A 218 -20.18 -2.70 -35.11
C GLN A 218 -20.58 -3.21 -33.70
N PRO A 219 -21.54 -2.56 -33.03
CA PRO A 219 -21.87 -2.84 -31.62
C PRO A 219 -22.41 -4.27 -31.39
N GLU A 220 -23.10 -4.87 -32.36
CA GLU A 220 -23.63 -6.24 -32.24
C GLU A 220 -22.51 -7.28 -32.10
N ARG A 221 -21.48 -7.18 -32.94
CA ARG A 221 -20.29 -8.05 -32.85
C ARG A 221 -19.52 -7.80 -31.56
N ALA A 222 -19.40 -6.53 -31.15
CA ALA A 222 -18.78 -6.20 -29.89
C ALA A 222 -19.51 -6.84 -28.70
N LEU A 223 -20.85 -6.82 -28.70
CA LEU A 223 -21.69 -7.43 -27.66
C LEU A 223 -21.46 -8.95 -27.57
N GLN A 224 -21.37 -9.65 -28.71
CA GLN A 224 -21.10 -11.09 -28.73
C GLN A 224 -19.77 -11.42 -28.04
N HIS A 225 -18.70 -10.70 -28.36
CA HIS A 225 -17.39 -10.92 -27.76
C HIS A 225 -17.37 -10.58 -26.27
N VAL A 226 -18.00 -9.47 -25.87
CA VAL A 226 -17.98 -9.06 -24.47
C VAL A 226 -18.83 -9.96 -23.58
N GLN A 227 -19.94 -10.53 -24.09
CA GLN A 227 -20.72 -11.53 -23.38
C GLN A 227 -19.89 -12.80 -23.11
N ALA A 228 -19.13 -13.27 -24.09
CA ALA A 228 -18.20 -14.39 -23.90
C ALA A 228 -17.09 -14.06 -22.90
N ALA A 229 -16.63 -12.80 -22.86
CA ALA A 229 -15.66 -12.34 -21.87
C ALA A 229 -16.25 -12.34 -20.45
N VAL A 230 -17.48 -11.82 -20.26
CA VAL A 230 -18.19 -11.81 -18.97
C VAL A 230 -18.38 -13.23 -18.44
N GLN A 231 -18.79 -14.17 -19.30
CA GLN A 231 -18.93 -15.58 -18.94
C GLN A 231 -17.60 -16.17 -18.43
N SER A 232 -16.48 -15.85 -19.08
CA SER A 232 -15.15 -16.32 -18.66
C SER A 232 -14.70 -15.68 -17.36
N ALA A 233 -14.93 -14.38 -17.21
CA ALA A 233 -14.53 -13.62 -16.02
C ALA A 233 -15.32 -14.05 -14.77
N SER A 234 -16.53 -14.59 -14.92
CA SER A 234 -17.39 -15.02 -13.80
C SER A 234 -16.73 -16.11 -12.94
N GLN A 235 -15.82 -16.90 -13.51
CA GLN A 235 -15.07 -17.94 -12.82
C GLN A 235 -13.72 -17.46 -12.27
N SER A 236 -13.29 -16.24 -12.64
CA SER A 236 -12.02 -15.69 -12.17
C SER A 236 -12.14 -15.26 -10.71
N THR A 237 -11.12 -15.55 -9.90
CA THR A 237 -10.98 -15.03 -8.54
C THR A 237 -10.38 -13.63 -8.51
N GLU A 238 -9.79 -13.14 -9.61
CA GLU A 238 -9.05 -11.87 -9.68
C GLU A 238 -10.00 -10.67 -9.86
N PRO A 239 -10.09 -9.74 -8.89
CA PRO A 239 -11.00 -8.59 -8.95
C PRO A 239 -10.72 -7.63 -10.12
N LEU A 240 -9.46 -7.51 -10.54
CA LEU A 240 -9.06 -6.66 -11.66
C LEU A 240 -9.65 -7.16 -13.00
N ILE A 241 -9.60 -8.47 -13.24
CA ILE A 241 -10.16 -9.09 -14.46
C ILE A 241 -11.66 -8.84 -14.52
N ARG A 242 -12.38 -9.06 -13.40
CA ARG A 242 -13.83 -8.82 -13.33
C ARG A 242 -14.16 -7.35 -13.55
N GLY A 243 -13.43 -6.44 -12.90
CA GLY A 243 -13.60 -4.98 -13.06
C GLY A 243 -13.38 -4.49 -14.49
N LEU A 244 -12.29 -4.91 -15.16
CA LEU A 244 -12.02 -4.55 -16.56
C LEU A 244 -13.02 -5.18 -17.54
N THR A 245 -13.50 -6.40 -17.26
CA THR A 245 -14.51 -7.04 -18.12
C THR A 245 -15.85 -6.32 -18.05
N ARG A 246 -16.28 -5.90 -16.85
CA ARG A 246 -17.46 -5.04 -16.67
C ARG A 246 -17.28 -3.68 -17.34
N PHE A 247 -16.09 -3.11 -17.29
CA PHE A 247 -15.77 -1.90 -18.07
C PHE A 247 -16.09 -2.13 -19.55
N TYR A 248 -15.50 -3.15 -20.19
CA TYR A 248 -15.71 -3.45 -21.61
C TYR A 248 -17.20 -3.68 -21.93
N HIS A 249 -17.92 -4.38 -21.05
CA HIS A 249 -19.34 -4.66 -21.25
C HIS A 249 -20.16 -3.38 -21.24
N GLY A 250 -20.02 -2.54 -20.21
CA GLY A 250 -20.72 -1.26 -20.16
C GLY A 250 -20.31 -0.31 -21.30
N TYR A 251 -19.04 -0.29 -21.70
CA TYR A 251 -18.58 0.53 -22.83
C TYR A 251 -19.21 0.08 -24.16
N THR A 252 -19.36 -1.23 -24.34
CA THR A 252 -20.02 -1.80 -25.51
C THR A 252 -21.53 -1.51 -25.52
N LEU A 253 -22.20 -1.62 -24.36
CA LEU A 253 -23.61 -1.25 -24.21
C LEU A 253 -23.84 0.24 -24.52
N LEU A 254 -22.93 1.11 -24.07
CA LEU A 254 -22.98 2.53 -24.39
C LEU A 254 -22.87 2.78 -25.88
N ALA A 255 -21.92 2.13 -26.56
CA ALA A 255 -21.75 2.21 -28.02
C ALA A 255 -22.96 1.66 -28.80
N ALA A 256 -23.70 0.72 -28.21
CA ALA A 256 -24.96 0.21 -28.74
C ALA A 256 -26.17 1.14 -28.47
N GLY A 257 -25.97 2.31 -27.86
CA GLY A 257 -27.04 3.26 -27.54
C GLY A 257 -27.85 2.89 -26.29
N LEU A 258 -27.28 2.10 -25.37
CA LEU A 258 -27.94 1.63 -24.14
C LEU A 258 -27.28 2.21 -22.86
N PRO A 259 -27.31 3.54 -22.64
CA PRO A 259 -26.57 4.19 -21.56
C PRO A 259 -27.01 3.74 -20.15
N ASP A 260 -28.30 3.49 -19.94
CA ASP A 260 -28.80 3.04 -18.62
C ASP A 260 -28.31 1.62 -18.27
N GLN A 261 -28.18 0.75 -19.28
CA GLN A 261 -27.62 -0.59 -19.09
C GLN A 261 -26.11 -0.51 -18.83
N ALA A 262 -25.41 0.36 -19.56
CA ALA A 262 -23.99 0.61 -19.34
C ALA A 262 -23.70 1.08 -17.92
N LEU A 263 -24.48 2.05 -17.42
CA LEU A 263 -24.33 2.55 -16.05
C LEU A 263 -24.62 1.45 -15.02
N ARG A 264 -25.70 0.67 -15.19
CA ARG A 264 -26.00 -0.46 -14.28
C ARG A 264 -24.85 -1.46 -14.21
N GLU A 265 -24.24 -1.77 -15.34
CA GLU A 265 -23.10 -2.68 -15.41
C GLU A 265 -21.88 -2.12 -14.66
N TRP A 266 -21.59 -0.83 -14.81
CA TRP A 266 -20.49 -0.19 -14.11
C TRP A 266 -20.75 -0.01 -12.61
N GLU A 267 -22.00 0.11 -12.23
CA GLU A 267 -22.42 0.30 -10.85
C GLU A 267 -22.61 -1.01 -10.07
N LEU A 268 -22.57 -2.17 -10.72
CA LEU A 268 -22.69 -3.47 -10.07
C LEU A 268 -21.70 -3.59 -8.90
N SER A 269 -22.19 -3.99 -7.73
CA SER A 269 -21.39 -4.19 -6.52
C SER A 269 -21.93 -5.37 -5.74
N SER A 270 -21.06 -6.34 -5.49
CA SER A 270 -21.30 -7.49 -4.62
C SER A 270 -20.08 -7.63 -3.69
N GLU A 271 -20.14 -8.46 -2.65
CA GLU A 271 -18.96 -8.76 -1.83
C GLU A 271 -17.80 -9.33 -2.66
N ALA A 272 -18.11 -10.04 -3.76
CA ALA A 272 -17.13 -10.52 -4.71
C ALA A 272 -16.67 -9.44 -5.71
N ASP A 273 -17.33 -8.28 -5.80
CA ASP A 273 -17.10 -7.28 -6.87
C ASP A 273 -16.84 -5.88 -6.31
N LEU A 274 -15.95 -5.79 -5.33
CA LEU A 274 -15.53 -4.52 -4.74
C LEU A 274 -14.64 -3.68 -5.67
N CYS A 275 -13.83 -4.30 -6.52
CA CYS A 275 -13.04 -3.61 -7.55
C CYS A 275 -13.95 -3.12 -8.70
N SER A 276 -14.45 -1.89 -8.60
CA SER A 276 -15.29 -1.28 -9.65
C SER A 276 -14.51 -1.07 -10.95
N PRO A 277 -15.19 -0.93 -12.11
CA PRO A 277 -14.55 -0.56 -13.37
C PRO A 277 -13.71 0.72 -13.28
N VAL A 278 -14.15 1.72 -12.51
CA VAL A 278 -13.40 2.96 -12.25
C VAL A 278 -12.08 2.65 -11.52
N ILE A 279 -12.14 1.83 -10.47
CA ILE A 279 -10.95 1.41 -9.71
C ILE A 279 -10.00 0.60 -10.60
N ALA A 280 -10.53 -0.34 -11.39
CA ALA A 280 -9.75 -1.17 -12.29
C ALA A 280 -8.96 -0.35 -13.33
N LEU A 281 -9.56 0.69 -13.91
CA LEU A 281 -8.88 1.62 -14.81
C LEU A 281 -7.80 2.46 -14.10
N CYS A 282 -8.06 2.86 -12.84
CA CYS A 282 -7.11 3.64 -12.03
C CYS A 282 -5.93 2.80 -11.49
N LYS A 283 -6.06 1.46 -11.41
CA LYS A 283 -4.97 0.53 -11.09
C LYS A 283 -3.90 0.50 -12.19
N GLU A 284 -4.23 0.91 -13.42
CA GLU A 284 -3.29 0.99 -14.55
C GLU A 284 -3.51 2.28 -15.36
N PRO A 285 -3.29 3.49 -14.80
CA PRO A 285 -3.72 4.72 -15.45
C PRO A 285 -2.95 4.96 -16.75
N THR A 286 -3.68 5.27 -17.82
CA THR A 286 -3.17 5.66 -19.15
C THR A 286 -3.99 6.83 -19.69
N GLU A 287 -3.50 7.50 -20.73
CA GLU A 287 -4.28 8.52 -21.44
C GLU A 287 -5.62 7.97 -21.96
N GLU A 288 -5.63 6.73 -22.43
CA GLU A 288 -6.84 6.08 -22.88
C GLU A 288 -7.80 5.78 -21.74
N HIS A 289 -7.32 5.21 -20.64
CA HIS A 289 -8.14 4.99 -19.46
C HIS A 289 -8.71 6.33 -18.97
N CYS A 290 -7.95 7.42 -19.06
CA CYS A 290 -8.45 8.77 -18.79
C CYS A 290 -9.60 9.18 -19.74
N ARG A 291 -9.53 8.86 -21.05
CA ARG A 291 -10.67 9.06 -21.97
C ARG A 291 -11.90 8.28 -21.52
N TRP A 292 -11.74 7.01 -21.17
CA TRP A 292 -12.84 6.16 -20.71
C TRP A 292 -13.43 6.61 -19.37
N LEU A 293 -12.60 7.04 -18.42
CA LEU A 293 -13.05 7.59 -17.15
C LEU A 293 -13.88 8.87 -17.35
N ARG A 294 -13.53 9.74 -18.32
CA ARG A 294 -14.37 10.89 -18.68
C ARG A 294 -15.73 10.46 -19.22
N THR A 295 -15.78 9.41 -20.05
CA THR A 295 -17.03 8.83 -20.53
C THR A 295 -17.88 8.29 -19.37
N MET A 296 -17.29 7.53 -18.45
CA MET A 296 -17.98 7.01 -17.27
C MET A 296 -18.52 8.12 -16.37
N ARG A 297 -17.74 9.19 -16.16
CA ARG A 297 -18.17 10.39 -15.44
C ARG A 297 -19.36 11.07 -16.12
N SER A 298 -19.38 11.16 -17.45
CA SER A 298 -20.51 11.77 -18.19
C SER A 298 -21.84 11.02 -17.99
N LEU A 299 -21.79 9.72 -17.69
CA LEU A 299 -22.94 8.91 -17.30
C LEU A 299 -23.19 8.87 -15.79
N LYS A 300 -22.45 9.65 -14.99
CA LYS A 300 -22.55 9.70 -13.53
C LYS A 300 -22.26 8.36 -12.83
N ALA A 301 -21.30 7.59 -13.34
CA ALA A 301 -20.75 6.46 -12.60
C ALA A 301 -20.08 6.93 -11.29
N ARG A 302 -20.06 6.09 -10.25
CA ARG A 302 -19.47 6.38 -8.94
C ARG A 302 -17.95 6.17 -8.92
N PHE A 303 -17.23 7.16 -8.45
CA PHE A 303 -15.78 7.21 -8.28
C PHE A 303 -15.35 7.03 -6.82
N ASP A 304 -16.21 7.35 -5.85
CA ASP A 304 -15.94 7.26 -4.42
C ASP A 304 -16.32 5.88 -3.83
N ARG A 305 -15.70 4.82 -4.33
CA ARG A 305 -15.87 3.46 -3.80
C ARG A 305 -14.56 2.90 -3.30
N TYR A 306 -14.63 2.08 -2.27
CA TYR A 306 -13.51 1.30 -1.75
C TYR A 306 -13.51 -0.10 -2.36
N ASP A 307 -12.33 -0.58 -2.71
CA ASP A 307 -12.13 -1.97 -3.11
C ASP A 307 -11.89 -2.89 -1.91
N GLU A 308 -11.59 -4.17 -2.19
CA GLU A 308 -11.35 -5.21 -1.21
C GLU A 308 -10.17 -4.93 -0.25
N VAL A 309 -9.25 -4.04 -0.64
CA VAL A 309 -8.10 -3.66 0.19
C VAL A 309 -8.24 -2.27 0.83
N GLY A 310 -9.40 -1.64 0.68
CA GLY A 310 -9.72 -0.34 1.28
C GLY A 310 -9.13 0.85 0.51
N TYR A 311 -8.82 0.69 -0.78
CA TYR A 311 -8.41 1.80 -1.64
C TYR A 311 -9.53 2.23 -2.58
N THR A 312 -9.57 3.53 -2.85
CA THR A 312 -10.44 4.17 -3.84
C THR A 312 -9.74 4.34 -5.18
N ALA A 313 -10.51 4.70 -6.21
CA ALA A 313 -9.94 5.11 -7.50
C ALA A 313 -8.94 6.28 -7.34
N LEU A 314 -9.22 7.21 -6.43
CA LEU A 314 -8.37 8.36 -6.16
C LEU A 314 -7.04 7.93 -5.52
N ASP A 315 -7.08 6.97 -4.59
CA ASP A 315 -5.87 6.42 -3.98
C ASP A 315 -4.94 5.83 -5.05
N TYR A 316 -5.47 5.01 -5.97
CA TYR A 316 -4.68 4.43 -7.05
C TYR A 316 -4.10 5.48 -8.02
N ALA A 317 -4.91 6.48 -8.41
CA ALA A 317 -4.43 7.58 -9.25
C ALA A 317 -3.31 8.39 -8.59
N VAL A 318 -3.44 8.68 -7.30
CA VAL A 318 -2.43 9.40 -6.49
C VAL A 318 -1.16 8.55 -6.31
N LEU A 319 -1.31 7.26 -6.00
CA LEU A 319 -0.19 6.32 -5.87
C LEU A 319 0.63 6.27 -7.16
N ALA A 320 -0.04 6.12 -8.31
CA ALA A 320 0.61 6.12 -9.62
C ALA A 320 1.19 7.49 -10.03
N GLY A 321 0.77 8.58 -9.38
CA GLY A 321 1.25 9.93 -9.69
C GLY A 321 0.75 10.46 -11.04
N HIS A 322 -0.36 9.94 -11.57
CA HIS A 322 -0.88 10.29 -12.88
C HIS A 322 -1.82 11.50 -12.80
N GLY A 323 -1.30 12.71 -13.05
CA GLY A 323 -2.00 13.99 -12.86
C GLY A 323 -3.38 14.08 -13.51
N ASP A 324 -3.51 13.66 -14.78
CA ASP A 324 -4.80 13.68 -15.49
C ASP A 324 -5.84 12.75 -14.85
N CYS A 325 -5.43 11.55 -14.48
CA CYS A 325 -6.29 10.57 -13.81
C CYS A 325 -6.76 11.13 -12.46
N ILE A 326 -5.84 11.71 -11.67
CA ILE A 326 -6.17 12.40 -10.40
C ILE A 326 -7.22 13.49 -10.66
N SER A 327 -7.04 14.33 -11.68
CA SER A 327 -7.99 15.40 -12.02
C SER A 327 -9.37 14.87 -12.40
N ILE A 328 -9.44 13.80 -13.20
CA ILE A 328 -10.71 13.21 -13.65
C ILE A 328 -11.45 12.58 -12.48
N VAL A 329 -10.75 11.79 -11.65
CA VAL A 329 -11.35 11.12 -10.50
C VAL A 329 -11.80 12.13 -9.45
N THR A 330 -10.98 13.15 -9.16
CA THR A 330 -11.34 14.24 -8.24
C THR A 330 -12.60 14.96 -8.72
N ARG A 331 -12.73 15.21 -10.04
CA ARG A 331 -13.94 15.80 -10.61
C ARG A 331 -15.14 14.85 -10.56
N GLY A 332 -14.95 13.54 -10.76
CA GLY A 332 -16.02 12.56 -10.59
C GLY A 332 -16.58 12.53 -9.16
N ILE A 333 -15.68 12.52 -8.17
CA ILE A 333 -16.05 12.62 -6.75
C ILE A 333 -16.75 13.96 -6.46
N ARG A 334 -16.28 15.05 -7.09
CA ARG A 334 -16.94 16.35 -6.95
C ARG A 334 -18.38 16.32 -7.45
N ASP A 335 -18.63 15.76 -8.63
CA ASP A 335 -19.98 15.66 -9.19
C ASP A 335 -20.91 14.85 -8.27
N GLU A 336 -20.40 13.79 -7.62
CA GLU A 336 -21.15 13.01 -6.61
C GLU A 336 -21.48 13.84 -5.36
N LEU A 337 -20.52 14.64 -4.88
CA LEU A 337 -20.71 15.51 -3.72
C LEU A 337 -21.67 16.66 -4.01
N ASP A 338 -21.63 17.25 -5.21
CA ASP A 338 -22.58 18.27 -5.65
C ASP A 338 -24.00 17.70 -5.71
N ALA A 339 -24.16 16.44 -6.12
CA ALA A 339 -25.45 15.76 -6.09
C ALA A 339 -25.94 15.45 -4.66
N LEU A 340 -25.02 15.18 -3.72
CA LEU A 340 -25.33 14.90 -2.31
C LEU A 340 -25.61 16.17 -1.50
N TYR A 341 -24.98 17.29 -1.87
CA TYR A 341 -25.06 18.58 -1.19
C TYR A 341 -25.41 19.72 -2.18
N PRO A 342 -26.58 19.69 -2.83
CA PRO A 342 -26.92 20.60 -3.92
C PRO A 342 -26.94 22.08 -3.53
N ASP A 343 -27.22 22.37 -2.25
CA ASP A 343 -27.32 23.74 -1.73
C ASP A 343 -26.17 24.10 -0.76
N ASP A 344 -25.13 23.27 -0.66
CA ASP A 344 -24.02 23.45 0.31
C ASP A 344 -22.65 23.18 -0.36
N GLU A 345 -22.27 24.09 -1.26
CA GLU A 345 -21.01 24.05 -2.01
C GLU A 345 -19.79 23.97 -1.08
N ALA A 346 -19.82 24.70 0.03
CA ALA A 346 -18.74 24.73 1.02
C ALA A 346 -18.53 23.35 1.68
N LYS A 347 -19.61 22.62 1.96
CA LYS A 347 -19.52 21.25 2.48
C LYS A 347 -18.99 20.28 1.42
N ALA A 348 -19.43 20.38 0.17
CA ALA A 348 -18.88 19.59 -0.93
C ALA A 348 -17.37 19.84 -1.11
N ASP A 349 -16.92 21.11 -1.06
CA ASP A 349 -15.51 21.49 -1.13
C ASP A 349 -14.71 20.89 0.02
N THR A 350 -15.24 21.01 1.23
CA THR A 350 -14.61 20.47 2.44
C THR A 350 -14.45 18.95 2.36
N GLN A 351 -15.49 18.22 1.95
CA GLN A 351 -15.44 16.76 1.81
C GLN A 351 -14.47 16.32 0.71
N LEU A 352 -14.44 17.04 -0.42
CA LEU A 352 -13.49 16.76 -1.49
C LEU A 352 -12.04 16.97 -1.02
N ALA A 353 -11.78 18.09 -0.34
CA ALA A 353 -10.46 18.41 0.19
C ALA A 353 -9.98 17.36 1.20
N ILE A 354 -10.87 16.86 2.06
CA ILE A 354 -10.58 15.76 2.99
C ILE A 354 -10.16 14.51 2.22
N LYS A 355 -10.95 14.08 1.23
CA LYS A 355 -10.67 12.86 0.45
C LYS A 355 -9.33 12.95 -0.31
N VAL A 356 -9.06 14.09 -0.94
CA VAL A 356 -7.79 14.34 -1.63
C VAL A 356 -6.62 14.30 -0.65
N ALA A 357 -6.75 14.99 0.49
CA ALA A 357 -5.73 15.00 1.53
C ALA A 357 -5.46 13.59 2.10
N GLU A 358 -6.50 12.78 2.29
CA GLU A 358 -6.37 11.38 2.74
C GLU A 358 -5.62 10.51 1.73
N SER A 359 -5.96 10.58 0.43
CA SER A 359 -5.26 9.80 -0.59
C SER A 359 -3.78 10.16 -0.69
N HIS A 360 -3.44 11.45 -0.60
CA HIS A 360 -2.05 11.88 -0.51
C HIS A 360 -1.35 11.39 0.76
N ARG A 361 -2.04 11.42 1.91
CA ARG A 361 -1.51 10.94 3.18
C ARG A 361 -1.25 9.43 3.17
N ARG A 362 -2.15 8.63 2.59
CA ARG A 362 -1.97 7.18 2.40
C ARG A 362 -0.73 6.87 1.56
N LYS A 363 -0.55 7.58 0.44
CA LYS A 363 0.69 7.49 -0.36
C LYS A 363 1.93 7.78 0.48
N GLN A 364 1.93 8.88 1.22
CA GLN A 364 3.07 9.28 2.02
C GLN A 364 3.37 8.30 3.16
N TYR A 365 2.36 7.77 3.85
CA TYR A 365 2.55 6.72 4.85
C TYR A 365 3.22 5.49 4.25
N ARG A 366 2.74 5.04 3.09
CA ARG A 366 3.32 3.89 2.39
C ARG A 366 4.78 4.15 2.03
N GLU A 367 5.10 5.33 1.48
CA GLU A 367 6.49 5.70 1.16
C GLU A 367 7.38 5.79 2.41
N MET A 368 6.87 6.37 3.50
CA MET A 368 7.61 6.48 4.76
C MET A 368 7.85 5.12 5.39
N LEU A 369 6.79 4.33 5.64
CA LEU A 369 6.90 3.04 6.30
C LEU A 369 7.68 2.03 5.43
N GLN A 370 7.28 1.85 4.17
CA GLN A 370 7.75 0.74 3.36
C GLN A 370 9.05 1.02 2.59
N LEU A 371 9.24 2.26 2.11
CA LEU A 371 10.41 2.61 1.30
C LEU A 371 11.52 3.30 2.10
N THR A 372 11.16 4.02 3.16
CA THR A 372 12.11 4.85 3.93
C THR A 372 12.56 4.13 5.21
N LEU A 373 11.62 3.69 6.05
CA LEU A 373 11.92 3.18 7.39
C LEU A 373 12.22 1.68 7.39
N ARG A 374 11.45 0.87 6.67
CA ARG A 374 11.63 -0.60 6.61
C ARG A 374 13.05 -1.04 6.20
N PRO A 375 13.73 -0.43 5.21
CA PRO A 375 15.11 -0.81 4.89
C PRO A 375 16.08 -0.58 6.06
N VAL A 376 15.85 0.47 6.86
CA VAL A 376 16.69 0.77 8.02
C VAL A 376 16.37 -0.18 9.18
N LEU A 377 15.09 -0.50 9.40
CA LEU A 377 14.63 -1.50 10.38
C LEU A 377 15.25 -2.89 10.11
N ALA A 378 15.41 -3.26 8.84
CA ALA A 378 15.96 -4.55 8.45
C ALA A 378 17.44 -4.74 8.83
N ASN A 379 18.16 -3.66 9.18
CA ASN A 379 19.53 -3.77 9.68
C ASN A 379 19.56 -4.54 11.01
N PRO A 380 20.58 -5.40 11.23
CA PRO A 380 20.70 -6.14 12.47
C PRO A 380 20.91 -5.19 13.67
N PRO A 381 20.48 -5.58 14.88
CA PRO A 381 20.78 -4.81 16.08
C PRO A 381 22.29 -4.64 16.25
N SER A 382 22.72 -3.41 16.53
CA SER A 382 24.13 -3.11 16.79
C SER A 382 24.39 -3.00 18.29
N VAL A 383 25.51 -3.56 18.74
CA VAL A 383 26.00 -3.41 20.11
C VAL A 383 26.57 -1.99 20.34
N LEU A 384 26.94 -1.29 19.25
CA LEU A 384 27.49 0.07 19.31
C LEU A 384 26.34 1.09 19.20
N PRO A 385 26.15 1.98 20.21
CA PRO A 385 25.03 2.92 20.24
C PRO A 385 24.93 3.85 19.02
N TRP A 386 26.06 4.30 18.50
CA TRP A 386 26.14 5.18 17.32
C TRP A 386 25.80 4.49 16.00
N ALA A 387 25.73 3.15 15.99
CA ALA A 387 25.29 2.33 14.87
C ALA A 387 23.90 1.73 15.11
N SER A 388 23.12 2.30 16.04
CA SER A 388 21.74 1.86 16.31
C SER A 388 20.83 2.10 15.11
N PRO A 389 20.08 1.08 14.63
CA PRO A 389 19.09 1.26 13.57
C PRO A 389 18.03 2.31 13.90
N LEU A 390 17.66 2.48 15.18
CA LEU A 390 16.72 3.52 15.60
C LEU A 390 17.24 4.95 15.35
N LEU A 391 18.55 5.16 15.48
CA LEU A 391 19.18 6.45 15.16
C LEU A 391 19.07 6.71 13.66
N GLY A 392 19.36 5.67 12.88
CA GLY A 392 19.19 5.70 11.43
C GLY A 392 17.76 6.06 11.04
N LEU A 393 16.75 5.52 11.73
CA LEU A 393 15.34 5.83 11.47
C LEU A 393 15.03 7.30 11.73
N ARG A 394 15.48 7.84 12.87
CA ARG A 394 15.27 9.23 13.26
C ARG A 394 15.96 10.20 12.29
N LEU A 395 17.22 9.92 11.95
CA LEU A 395 17.98 10.69 10.96
C LEU A 395 17.32 10.65 9.59
N GLN A 396 16.87 9.48 9.14
CA GLN A 396 16.21 9.32 7.86
C GLN A 396 14.87 10.04 7.84
N TYR A 397 14.08 9.94 8.90
CA TYR A 397 12.80 10.66 9.05
C TYR A 397 13.01 12.18 8.97
N ALA A 398 13.94 12.72 9.76
CA ALA A 398 14.28 14.14 9.75
C ALA A 398 14.82 14.59 8.39
N HIS A 399 15.67 13.79 7.76
CA HIS A 399 16.17 14.06 6.42
C HIS A 399 15.03 14.14 5.40
N THR A 400 14.11 13.17 5.41
CA THR A 400 12.97 13.14 4.49
C THR A 400 12.05 14.33 4.66
N LEU A 401 11.71 14.73 5.89
CA LEU A 401 10.90 15.95 6.11
C LEU A 401 11.64 17.24 5.69
N ARG A 402 12.98 17.24 5.71
CA ARG A 402 13.77 18.38 5.24
C ARG A 402 13.82 18.49 3.72
N THR A 403 13.85 17.35 3.01
CA THR A 403 14.02 17.32 1.55
C THR A 403 12.72 17.17 0.76
N ASP A 404 11.65 16.69 1.38
CA ASP A 404 10.33 16.51 0.75
C ASP A 404 9.29 17.44 1.40
N LEU A 405 9.02 18.55 0.71
CA LEU A 405 8.04 19.56 1.10
C LEU A 405 6.65 18.98 1.37
N ARG A 406 6.18 18.03 0.56
CA ARG A 406 4.83 17.46 0.70
C ARG A 406 4.72 16.63 1.98
N LYS A 407 5.76 15.84 2.28
CA LYS A 407 5.82 15.07 3.53
C LYS A 407 5.91 15.98 4.75
N ARG A 408 6.66 17.08 4.66
CA ARG A 408 6.75 18.10 5.71
C ARG A 408 5.42 18.79 6.01
N GLU A 409 4.60 18.99 4.98
CA GLU A 409 3.25 19.56 5.12
C GLU A 409 2.25 18.56 5.73
N SER A 410 2.59 17.27 5.74
CA SER A 410 1.67 16.20 6.14
C SER A 410 2.02 15.56 7.48
N PHE A 411 3.30 15.60 7.88
CA PHE A 411 3.78 15.01 9.13
C PHE A 411 4.57 16.03 9.94
N ASP A 412 4.34 16.04 11.25
CA ASP A 412 5.08 16.89 12.17
C ASP A 412 6.50 16.36 12.43
N LYS A 413 7.40 17.23 12.89
CA LYS A 413 8.74 16.83 13.28
C LYS A 413 8.71 15.94 14.53
N PHE A 414 9.74 15.13 14.70
CA PHE A 414 9.92 14.36 15.92
C PHE A 414 10.44 15.23 17.07
N LYS A 415 9.61 15.35 18.10
CA LYS A 415 9.81 16.22 19.28
C LYS A 415 9.88 15.35 20.53
N ILE A 416 10.86 15.62 21.39
CA ILE A 416 11.06 14.88 22.64
C ILE A 416 11.33 15.80 23.81
N ILE A 417 11.03 15.32 25.01
CA ILE A 417 11.35 15.96 26.29
C ILE A 417 12.17 15.00 27.15
N SER A 418 13.18 15.48 27.88
CA SER A 418 13.92 14.62 28.81
C SER A 418 13.03 14.21 29.98
N TYR A 419 13.26 13.02 30.53
CA TYR A 419 12.46 12.55 31.66
C TYR A 419 12.54 13.50 32.87
N ALA A 420 13.73 14.01 33.18
CA ALA A 420 13.92 15.01 34.24
C ALA A 420 13.07 16.28 34.02
N ALA A 421 12.98 16.77 32.77
CA ALA A 421 12.15 17.93 32.45
C ALA A 421 10.65 17.61 32.49
N PHE A 422 10.24 16.40 32.06
CA PHE A 422 8.86 15.95 32.20
C PHE A 422 8.44 15.88 33.68
N LYS A 423 9.30 15.32 34.54
CA LYS A 423 9.10 15.25 35.99
C LYS A 423 8.97 16.63 36.65
N SER A 424 9.71 17.63 36.14
CA SER A 424 9.62 19.01 36.65
C SER A 424 8.34 19.76 36.26
N LEU A 425 7.56 19.26 35.29
CA LEU A 425 6.25 19.82 34.96
C LEU A 425 5.20 19.50 36.03
N GLY A 426 5.33 18.39 36.77
CA GLY A 426 4.45 18.02 37.88
C GLY A 426 3.02 17.62 37.48
N SER A 427 2.67 17.70 36.19
CA SER A 427 1.39 17.30 35.60
C SER A 427 1.52 17.21 34.07
N LEU A 428 0.57 16.54 33.41
CA LEU A 428 0.46 16.60 31.96
C LEU A 428 0.01 18.01 31.53
N PRO A 429 0.75 18.69 30.62
CA PRO A 429 0.37 20.02 30.15
C PRO A 429 -1.04 20.04 29.56
N ARG A 430 -1.85 21.05 29.91
CA ARG A 430 -3.17 21.19 29.31
C ARG A 430 -3.04 21.95 27.99
N PRO A 431 -3.49 21.38 26.84
CA PRO A 431 -3.31 22.02 25.54
C PRO A 431 -3.86 23.44 25.53
N LEU A 432 -5.02 23.69 26.14
CA LEU A 432 -5.67 25.01 26.18
C LEU A 432 -5.06 26.01 27.19
N ASN A 433 -4.05 25.61 27.95
CA ASN A 433 -3.38 26.47 28.93
C ASN A 433 -2.05 27.00 28.36
N ALA A 434 -2.02 28.30 28.03
CA ALA A 434 -0.83 28.94 27.46
C ALA A 434 0.40 28.88 28.36
N VAL A 435 0.24 28.87 29.69
CA VAL A 435 1.35 28.77 30.64
C VAL A 435 1.96 27.37 30.61
N ASP A 436 1.11 26.34 30.62
CA ASP A 436 1.55 24.94 30.56
C ASP A 436 2.27 24.66 29.24
N MET A 437 1.71 25.13 28.12
CA MET A 437 2.30 24.95 26.79
C MET A 437 3.60 25.74 26.62
N ALA A 438 3.71 26.96 27.18
CA ALA A 438 4.96 27.71 27.18
C ALA A 438 6.04 27.03 28.04
N ALA A 439 5.67 26.40 29.16
CA ALA A 439 6.58 25.62 29.97
C ALA A 439 7.07 24.37 29.22
N LEU A 440 6.15 23.64 28.59
CA LEU A 440 6.46 22.49 27.74
C LEU A 440 7.41 22.88 26.59
N GLN A 441 7.13 23.97 25.89
CA GLN A 441 7.91 24.43 24.73
C GLN A 441 9.37 24.76 25.07
N ARG A 442 9.65 25.23 26.31
CA ARG A 442 11.02 25.47 26.78
C ARG A 442 11.86 24.18 26.92
N HIS A 443 11.20 23.03 27.05
CA HIS A 443 11.84 21.74 27.27
C HIS A 443 11.82 20.83 26.04
N ILE A 444 10.96 21.11 25.05
CA ILE A 444 10.91 20.36 23.79
C ILE A 444 12.23 20.53 23.03
N ARG A 445 12.76 19.39 22.55
CA ARG A 445 13.89 19.34 21.62
C ARG A 445 13.43 18.72 20.30
N GLU A 446 13.78 19.35 19.19
CA GLU A 446 13.67 18.76 17.86
C GLU A 446 14.96 17.99 17.56
N GLU A 447 14.83 16.73 17.11
CA GLU A 447 16.00 15.89 16.89
C GLU A 447 16.88 16.35 15.71
N SER A 448 16.46 17.28 14.85
CA SER A 448 17.30 17.83 13.76
C SER A 448 18.63 18.46 14.21
N ALA A 449 18.88 18.57 15.51
CA ALA A 449 20.15 18.95 16.14
C ALA A 449 21.04 17.73 16.54
N VAL A 450 20.99 16.60 15.82
CA VAL A 450 21.72 15.33 16.13
C VAL A 450 23.24 15.48 16.31
N SER A 451 23.84 16.61 15.95
CA SER A 451 25.26 16.88 16.21
C SER A 451 25.63 17.06 17.70
N PHE A 452 24.69 17.02 18.66
CA PHE A 452 24.94 17.43 20.06
C PHE A 452 24.53 16.45 21.18
N PHE A 453 24.06 15.23 20.93
CA PHE A 453 23.76 14.32 22.04
C PHE A 453 25.05 13.65 22.58
N PRO A 454 25.46 13.91 23.84
CA PRO A 454 26.65 13.28 24.43
C PRO A 454 26.41 11.80 24.79
N THR A 455 25.14 11.41 24.96
CA THR A 455 24.67 10.04 25.18
C THR A 455 23.46 9.76 24.30
N TYR A 456 23.34 8.51 23.85
CA TYR A 456 22.29 8.08 22.93
C TYR A 456 20.93 8.01 23.65
N PRO A 457 19.90 8.80 23.25
CA PRO A 457 18.65 8.89 24.00
C PRO A 457 17.79 7.63 23.84
N HIS A 458 17.34 7.08 24.96
CA HIS A 458 16.30 6.05 25.03
C HIS A 458 14.93 6.72 25.10
N ILE A 459 14.14 6.57 24.04
CA ILE A 459 12.88 7.29 23.86
C ILE A 459 11.69 6.38 24.13
N VAL A 460 10.83 6.82 25.05
CA VAL A 460 9.59 6.15 25.42
C VAL A 460 8.40 6.83 24.74
N PHE A 461 7.58 6.02 24.06
CA PHE A 461 6.25 6.39 23.57
C PHE A 461 5.21 5.87 24.56
N PHE A 462 4.30 6.73 25.04
CA PHE A 462 3.16 6.30 25.82
C PHE A 462 1.92 6.18 24.94
N SER A 463 1.28 5.01 24.97
CA SER A 463 -0.07 4.86 24.44
C SER A 463 -1.07 4.90 25.58
N TYR A 464 -1.93 5.89 25.55
CA TYR A 464 -2.89 6.17 26.61
C TYR A 464 -4.11 6.92 26.06
N GLU A 465 -5.21 6.89 26.82
CA GLU A 465 -6.39 7.70 26.50
C GLU A 465 -6.36 9.02 27.26
N TRP A 466 -6.78 10.09 26.58
CA TRP A 466 -7.09 11.38 27.17
C TRP A 466 -8.34 11.26 28.05
N ARG A 467 -8.15 11.34 29.38
CA ARG A 467 -9.19 11.01 30.37
C ARG A 467 -10.14 12.15 30.73
N GLY A 468 -9.87 13.38 30.30
CA GLY A 468 -10.69 14.55 30.64
C GLY A 468 -11.99 14.70 29.85
N ARG A 469 -12.67 13.61 29.42
CA ARG A 469 -13.95 13.73 28.73
C ARG A 469 -15.03 14.26 29.67
N ARG A 470 -15.42 15.52 29.48
CA ARG A 470 -16.64 16.10 30.05
C ARG A 470 -17.61 16.42 28.92
N THR A 471 -18.89 16.11 29.09
CA THR A 471 -19.94 16.42 28.11
C THR A 471 -19.90 17.91 27.76
N GLY A 472 -19.72 18.25 26.48
CA GLY A 472 -19.61 19.64 26.02
C GLY A 472 -18.25 20.31 26.21
N ARG A 473 -17.18 19.60 26.57
CA ARG A 473 -15.79 20.13 26.62
C ARG A 473 -14.83 19.29 25.77
N PRO A 474 -13.74 19.89 25.26
CA PRO A 474 -12.65 19.14 24.64
C PRO A 474 -12.06 18.13 25.63
N SER A 475 -11.67 16.96 25.15
CA SER A 475 -10.95 15.98 25.98
C SER A 475 -9.67 16.61 26.53
N GLU A 476 -9.40 16.44 27.82
CA GLU A 476 -8.11 16.81 28.42
C GLU A 476 -7.18 15.57 28.50
N PRO A 477 -5.85 15.74 28.38
CA PRO A 477 -4.90 14.62 28.39
C PRO A 477 -4.90 13.85 29.71
N ASP A 478 -5.32 14.47 30.80
CA ASP A 478 -5.40 13.86 32.12
C ASP A 478 -6.69 14.26 32.86
N ASP A 479 -6.95 13.60 33.98
CA ASP A 479 -8.00 13.98 34.92
C ASP A 479 -7.49 14.93 36.03
N ASP A 480 -8.41 15.44 36.84
CA ASP A 480 -8.08 16.34 37.96
C ASP A 480 -7.21 15.66 39.03
N SER A 481 -7.19 14.32 39.06
CA SER A 481 -6.36 13.50 39.95
C SER A 481 -4.96 13.21 39.39
N ARG A 482 -4.64 13.70 38.19
CA ARG A 482 -3.35 13.48 37.50
C ARG A 482 -3.02 12.00 37.32
N THR A 483 -4.05 11.20 37.04
CA THR A 483 -3.91 9.74 36.99
C THR A 483 -2.93 9.31 35.90
N GLN A 484 -3.00 9.87 34.69
CA GLN A 484 -2.11 9.47 33.59
C GLN A 484 -0.68 9.94 33.84
N TYR A 485 -0.49 11.19 34.30
CA TYR A 485 0.83 11.70 34.67
C TYR A 485 1.51 10.78 35.70
N THR A 486 0.79 10.43 36.77
CA THR A 486 1.33 9.58 37.85
C THR A 486 1.68 8.19 37.34
N ARG A 487 0.84 7.60 36.47
CA ARG A 487 1.13 6.32 35.82
C ARG A 487 2.34 6.37 34.89
N MET A 488 2.54 7.46 34.15
CA MET A 488 3.72 7.64 33.29
C MET A 488 5.01 7.72 34.13
N ILE A 489 5.00 8.47 35.23
CA ILE A 489 6.11 8.53 36.18
C ILE A 489 6.42 7.15 36.73
N ASP A 490 5.43 6.47 37.31
CA ASP A 490 5.58 5.12 37.88
C ASP A 490 6.13 4.12 36.84
N ALA A 491 5.62 4.16 35.60
CA ALA A 491 6.11 3.30 34.53
C ALA A 491 7.59 3.55 34.15
N ILE A 492 8.05 4.81 34.16
CA ILE A 492 9.46 5.12 33.87
C ILE A 492 10.35 4.73 35.05
N GLU A 493 9.93 4.99 36.28
CA GLU A 493 10.69 4.57 37.46
C GLU A 493 10.82 3.03 37.49
N LEU A 494 9.75 2.29 37.17
CA LEU A 494 9.80 0.84 36.99
C LEU A 494 10.70 0.40 35.82
N LEU A 495 10.76 1.17 34.73
CA LEU A 495 11.66 0.90 33.61
C LEU A 495 13.14 1.12 34.00
N LEU A 496 13.44 2.16 34.79
CA LEU A 496 14.78 2.46 35.29
C LEU A 496 15.27 1.43 36.32
N LEU A 497 14.35 0.94 37.16
CA LEU A 497 14.61 -0.14 38.12
C LEU A 497 14.66 -1.52 37.45
N GLY A 498 14.02 -1.66 36.29
CA GLY A 498 13.91 -2.91 35.55
C GLY A 498 15.27 -3.45 35.12
N GLY A 499 15.56 -4.69 35.49
CA GLY A 499 16.70 -5.44 34.96
C GLY A 499 16.50 -5.89 33.51
N PRO A 500 17.44 -6.68 32.96
CA PRO A 500 17.37 -7.21 31.59
C PRO A 500 16.10 -8.01 31.26
N GLU A 501 15.35 -8.48 32.28
CA GLU A 501 14.06 -9.16 32.09
C GLU A 501 12.94 -8.24 31.58
N VAL A 502 13.01 -6.94 31.87
CA VAL A 502 12.02 -5.93 31.45
C VAL A 502 12.50 -5.20 30.20
N THR A 503 13.79 -4.93 30.10
CA THR A 503 14.39 -4.14 29.02
C THR A 503 14.96 -4.99 27.87
N GLY A 504 15.07 -6.30 28.05
CA GLY A 504 15.75 -7.22 27.14
C GLY A 504 17.27 -7.27 27.34
N PRO A 505 17.95 -8.28 26.79
CA PRO A 505 19.38 -8.54 27.00
C PRO A 505 20.32 -7.50 26.36
N THR A 506 19.79 -6.62 25.52
CA THR A 506 20.53 -5.62 24.73
C THR A 506 20.58 -4.24 25.38
N ILE A 507 19.80 -3.99 26.44
CA ILE A 507 19.72 -2.68 27.08
C ILE A 507 20.65 -2.64 28.30
N ARG A 508 21.65 -1.75 28.27
CA ARG A 508 22.47 -1.39 29.45
C ARG A 508 21.55 -0.78 30.52
N THR A 509 21.92 -0.89 31.79
CA THR A 509 21.26 -0.18 32.89
C THR A 509 20.95 1.27 32.49
N LEU A 510 19.67 1.60 32.38
CA LEU A 510 19.21 2.92 31.95
C LEU A 510 19.40 3.91 33.11
N ALA A 511 20.02 5.05 32.83
CA ALA A 511 20.07 6.15 33.78
C ALA A 511 19.00 7.20 33.42
N GLU A 512 18.50 7.91 34.42
CA GLU A 512 17.46 8.95 34.27
C GLU A 512 17.79 9.96 33.15
N LYS A 513 19.06 10.38 33.06
CA LYS A 513 19.57 11.36 32.08
C LYS A 513 19.50 10.89 30.62
N ASP A 514 19.38 9.57 30.41
CA ASP A 514 19.37 8.95 29.09
C ASP A 514 17.94 8.68 28.60
N VAL A 515 16.92 8.88 29.45
CA VAL A 515 15.51 8.65 29.12
C VAL A 515 14.83 9.92 28.64
N TYR A 516 14.15 9.80 27.51
CA TYR A 516 13.36 10.84 26.87
C TYR A 516 11.96 10.31 26.58
N ILE A 517 11.00 11.22 26.48
CA ILE A 517 9.60 10.90 26.23
C ILE A 517 9.17 11.60 24.95
N TRP A 518 8.53 10.85 24.05
CA TRP A 518 7.69 11.43 23.03
C TRP A 518 6.30 11.65 23.65
N LEU A 519 5.85 12.90 23.68
CA LEU A 519 4.57 13.29 24.27
C LEU A 519 3.62 13.74 23.16
N ASP A 520 2.43 13.17 23.16
CA ASP A 520 1.36 13.53 22.23
C ASP A 520 0.93 14.99 22.36
N VAL A 521 0.80 15.54 23.58
CA VAL A 521 0.48 16.96 23.82
C VAL A 521 1.55 17.90 23.24
N ALA A 522 2.81 17.47 23.19
CA ALA A 522 3.89 18.25 22.59
C ALA A 522 3.85 18.27 21.05
N SER A 523 3.17 17.29 20.45
CA SER A 523 3.19 17.06 19.00
C SER A 523 1.84 17.39 18.35
N ILE A 524 0.74 17.17 19.07
CA ILE A 524 -0.63 17.52 18.70
C ILE A 524 -0.97 18.80 19.45
N ASP A 525 -0.27 19.88 19.10
CA ASP A 525 -0.51 21.19 19.70
C ASP A 525 -1.86 21.73 19.22
N GLN A 526 -2.88 21.59 20.08
CA GLN A 526 -4.25 22.05 19.80
C GLN A 526 -4.38 23.57 19.77
N ASN A 527 -3.39 24.31 20.29
CA ASN A 527 -3.37 25.76 20.28
C ASN A 527 -2.55 26.33 19.13
N ASN A 528 -1.87 25.46 18.36
CA ASN A 528 -1.09 25.93 17.23
C ASN A 528 -2.01 26.54 16.18
N GLN A 529 -1.90 27.85 16.00
CA GLN A 529 -2.70 28.62 15.05
C GLN A 529 -2.25 28.42 13.60
N ASP A 530 -1.11 27.75 13.36
CA ASP A 530 -0.68 27.37 12.02
C ASP A 530 -1.69 26.38 11.41
N PRO A 531 -2.33 26.72 10.27
CA PRO A 531 -3.29 25.86 9.62
C PRO A 531 -2.76 24.43 9.39
N GLY A 532 -3.50 23.46 9.90
CA GLY A 532 -3.17 22.04 9.74
C GLY A 532 -2.09 21.50 10.68
N ALA A 533 -1.52 22.30 11.60
CA ALA A 533 -0.51 21.83 12.55
C ALA A 533 -0.98 20.65 13.41
N GLN A 534 -2.20 20.73 13.94
CA GLN A 534 -2.83 19.62 14.66
C GLN A 534 -2.94 18.35 13.80
N ASN A 535 -3.36 18.50 12.54
CA ASN A 535 -3.50 17.39 11.61
C ASN A 535 -2.15 16.75 11.28
N ARG A 536 -1.07 17.53 11.19
CA ARG A 536 0.29 17.01 11.00
C ARG A 536 0.76 16.18 12.20
N GLY A 537 0.47 16.65 13.42
CA GLY A 537 0.77 15.92 14.66
C GLY A 537 0.03 14.57 14.74
N ILE A 538 -1.29 14.60 14.49
CA ILE A 538 -2.13 13.38 14.44
C ILE A 538 -1.62 12.43 13.35
N SER A 539 -1.31 12.95 12.17
CA SER A 539 -0.82 12.14 11.05
C SER A 539 0.58 11.56 11.32
N ALA A 540 1.39 12.23 12.11
CA ALA A 540 2.71 11.74 12.48
C ALA A 540 2.67 10.54 13.43
N LEU A 541 1.61 10.38 14.23
CA LEU A 541 1.51 9.37 15.32
C LEU A 541 2.02 7.97 14.93
N PRO A 542 1.56 7.33 13.85
CA PRO A 542 2.03 5.99 13.49
C PRO A 542 3.52 5.98 13.17
N LEU A 543 4.05 7.04 12.56
CA LEU A 543 5.47 7.13 12.25
C LEU A 543 6.30 7.30 13.52
N MET A 544 5.82 8.04 14.52
CA MET A 544 6.56 8.28 15.78
C MET A 544 6.79 7.00 16.58
N ILE A 545 5.84 6.06 16.55
CA ILE A 545 5.98 4.74 17.18
C ILE A 545 7.21 4.02 16.64
N SER A 546 7.46 4.10 15.32
CA SER A 546 8.64 3.47 14.70
C SER A 546 9.97 4.09 15.11
N LEU A 547 9.99 5.34 15.57
CA LEU A 547 11.19 6.09 15.96
C LEU A 547 11.56 5.89 17.44
N CYS A 548 10.63 5.39 18.26
CA CYS A 548 10.83 5.22 19.70
C CYS A 548 11.49 3.87 20.04
N ASN A 549 12.18 3.79 21.18
CA ASN A 549 12.79 2.54 21.65
C ASN A 549 11.75 1.63 22.30
N THR A 550 10.92 2.21 23.17
CA THR A 550 9.94 1.47 23.96
C THR A 550 8.57 2.12 23.81
N MET A 551 7.55 1.31 23.55
CA MET A 551 6.16 1.71 23.77
C MET A 551 5.69 1.18 25.11
N ILE A 552 5.14 2.05 25.95
CA ILE A 552 4.46 1.68 27.18
C ILE A 552 2.96 1.96 27.00
N SER A 553 2.17 0.90 27.01
CA SER A 553 0.71 0.98 27.00
C SER A 553 0.18 1.14 28.42
N LEU A 554 -0.51 2.26 28.68
CA LEU A 554 -1.21 2.50 29.94
C LEU A 554 -2.58 1.81 29.90
N VAL A 555 -2.59 0.49 30.12
CA VAL A 555 -3.79 -0.35 29.91
C VAL A 555 -4.85 -0.10 30.97
N ASP A 556 -6.10 -0.07 30.51
CA ASP A 556 -7.34 -0.15 31.29
C ASP A 556 -8.25 -1.21 30.64
N ASP A 557 -9.42 -1.47 31.22
CA ASP A 557 -10.33 -2.54 30.75
C ASP A 557 -10.83 -2.34 29.31
N SER A 558 -10.79 -1.10 28.80
CA SER A 558 -11.24 -0.74 27.46
C SER A 558 -10.11 -0.58 26.45
N TYR A 559 -8.84 -0.67 26.87
CA TYR A 559 -7.71 -0.29 26.03
C TYR A 559 -7.69 -0.99 24.67
N PHE A 560 -7.89 -2.31 24.66
CA PHE A 560 -7.84 -3.12 23.44
C PHE A 560 -9.12 -3.07 22.60
N SER A 561 -10.22 -2.48 23.11
CA SER A 561 -11.40 -2.23 22.30
C SER A 561 -11.35 -0.87 21.59
N ARG A 562 -10.37 0.00 21.88
CA ARG A 562 -10.21 1.30 21.21
C ARG A 562 -9.41 1.14 19.91
N ALA A 563 -9.98 1.58 18.78
CA ALA A 563 -9.38 1.36 17.46
C ALA A 563 -7.97 1.95 17.30
N TRP A 564 -7.74 3.19 17.73
CA TRP A 564 -6.42 3.83 17.66
C TRP A 564 -5.39 3.08 18.51
N CYS A 565 -5.68 2.77 19.78
CA CYS A 565 -4.79 1.99 20.64
C CYS A 565 -4.47 0.60 20.06
N ALA A 566 -5.46 -0.04 19.41
CA ALA A 566 -5.27 -1.32 18.76
C ALA A 566 -4.33 -1.23 17.54
N VAL A 567 -4.45 -0.18 16.73
CA VAL A 567 -3.52 0.09 15.61
C VAL A 567 -2.10 0.37 16.11
N GLU A 568 -1.94 1.18 17.15
CA GLU A 568 -0.64 1.47 17.74
C GLU A 568 0.05 0.21 18.26
N ALA A 569 -0.71 -0.64 18.97
CA ALA A 569 -0.21 -1.92 19.47
C ALA A 569 0.13 -2.89 18.33
N LEU A 570 -0.68 -2.95 17.28
CA LEU A 570 -0.40 -3.76 16.09
C LEU A 570 0.86 -3.28 15.36
N LEU A 571 1.05 -1.95 15.25
CA LEU A 571 2.26 -1.38 14.65
C LEU A 571 3.50 -1.72 15.47
N MET A 572 3.43 -1.59 16.79
CA MET A 572 4.54 -1.97 17.67
C MET A 572 4.83 -3.47 17.58
N GLN A 573 3.81 -4.33 17.52
CA GLN A 573 4.01 -5.76 17.29
C GLN A 573 4.82 -6.05 16.03
N SER A 574 4.49 -5.37 14.93
CA SER A 574 5.25 -5.50 13.68
C SER A 574 6.69 -5.02 13.84
N LEU A 575 6.94 -3.98 14.62
CA LEU A 575 8.29 -3.48 14.92
C LEU A 575 9.11 -4.43 15.81
N LEU A 576 8.47 -5.11 16.77
CA LEU A 576 9.13 -6.11 17.63
C LEU A 576 9.82 -7.22 16.81
N SER A 577 9.28 -7.57 15.64
CA SER A 577 9.87 -8.58 14.74
C SER A 577 11.28 -8.23 14.25
N TYR A 578 11.69 -6.96 14.32
CA TYR A 578 13.04 -6.50 13.96
C TYR A 578 14.04 -6.59 15.13
N GLY A 579 13.55 -6.66 16.37
CA GLY A 579 14.39 -6.77 17.57
C GLY A 579 15.01 -5.45 18.06
N HIS A 580 14.54 -4.30 17.57
CA HIS A 580 15.03 -2.97 18.00
C HIS A 580 14.13 -2.30 19.04
N HIS A 581 12.89 -2.76 19.17
CA HIS A 581 11.84 -2.12 19.96
C HIS A 581 11.42 -3.00 21.13
N ASN A 582 10.81 -2.38 22.14
CA ASN A 582 10.17 -3.05 23.27
C ASN A 582 8.71 -2.59 23.43
N HIS A 583 7.82 -3.50 23.83
CA HIS A 583 6.43 -3.18 24.14
C HIS A 583 6.08 -3.66 25.55
N LEU A 584 5.81 -2.70 26.43
CA LEU A 584 5.48 -2.93 27.82
C LEU A 584 4.05 -2.46 28.12
N GLU A 585 3.43 -3.11 29.08
CA GLU A 585 2.13 -2.76 29.64
C GLU A 585 2.35 -2.30 31.08
N HIS A 586 1.85 -1.10 31.39
CA HIS A 586 1.75 -0.61 32.76
C HIS A 586 0.37 -0.92 33.33
N ARG A 587 0.34 -1.70 34.42
CA ARG A 587 -0.87 -1.95 35.19
C ARG A 587 -0.78 -1.18 36.51
N PRO A 588 -1.78 -0.36 36.85
CA PRO A 588 -1.83 0.28 38.15
C PRO A 588 -1.88 -0.78 39.24
N ALA A 589 -1.30 -0.49 40.40
CA ALA A 589 -1.46 -1.33 41.56
C ALA A 589 -2.94 -1.45 41.92
N GLN A 590 -3.39 -2.67 42.23
CA GLN A 590 -4.73 -2.85 42.78
C GLN A 590 -4.79 -2.08 44.10
N THR A 591 -5.76 -1.19 44.24
CA THR A 591 -5.97 -0.38 45.45
C THR A 591 -6.25 -1.30 46.63
N VAL A 592 -5.21 -1.61 47.40
CA VAL A 592 -5.35 -2.01 48.79
C VAL A 592 -5.35 -0.71 49.60
N PRO A 593 -6.34 -0.47 50.48
CA PRO A 593 -6.38 0.72 51.31
C PRO A 593 -5.25 0.65 52.35
N SER A 594 -4.05 1.09 51.98
CA SER A 594 -2.95 1.38 52.90
C SER A 594 -2.28 2.70 52.52
N GLU A 595 -1.64 3.35 53.50
CA GLU A 595 -1.09 4.71 53.41
C GLU A 595 0.07 4.88 52.42
N GLN A 596 0.52 3.79 51.77
CA GLN A 596 1.43 3.80 50.63
C GLN A 596 0.85 2.90 49.55
N SER A 597 0.25 3.50 48.52
CA SER A 597 -0.20 2.73 47.35
C SER A 597 1.01 2.00 46.76
N PRO A 598 0.96 0.66 46.61
CA PRO A 598 2.08 -0.07 46.03
C PRO A 598 2.41 0.46 44.63
N PRO A 599 3.66 0.39 44.17
CA PRO A 599 4.01 0.71 42.79
C PRO A 599 3.24 -0.21 41.85
N GLY A 600 2.97 0.28 40.63
CA GLY A 600 2.34 -0.53 39.59
C GLY A 600 3.24 -1.69 39.15
N THR A 601 2.81 -2.37 38.08
CA THR A 601 3.64 -3.41 37.45
C THR A 601 3.87 -3.08 35.99
N LEU A 602 5.09 -3.35 35.53
CA LEU A 602 5.51 -3.17 34.15
C LEU A 602 5.85 -4.55 33.58
N VAL A 603 5.09 -5.01 32.59
CA VAL A 603 5.23 -6.37 32.04
C VAL A 603 5.29 -6.34 30.51
N PRO A 604 5.99 -7.27 29.84
CA PRO A 604 5.90 -7.41 28.40
C PRO A 604 4.46 -7.66 27.94
N LEU A 605 4.04 -6.99 26.86
CA LEU A 605 2.67 -7.15 26.37
C LEU A 605 2.47 -8.54 25.74
N ARG A 606 1.52 -9.32 26.28
CA ARG A 606 1.23 -10.70 25.82
C ARG A 606 -0.06 -10.85 24.98
N ARG A 607 -0.87 -9.80 24.83
CA ARG A 607 -2.21 -9.88 24.17
C ARG A 607 -2.21 -9.53 22.67
N LEU A 608 -1.03 -9.48 22.06
CA LEU A 608 -0.86 -9.00 20.68
C LEU A 608 -1.57 -9.86 19.62
N GLU A 609 -1.69 -11.18 19.85
CA GLU A 609 -2.39 -12.08 18.92
C GLU A 609 -3.89 -11.75 18.77
N GLN A 610 -4.50 -11.09 19.75
CA GLN A 610 -5.92 -10.75 19.76
C GLN A 610 -6.27 -9.53 18.90
N LEU A 611 -5.26 -8.87 18.30
CA LEU A 611 -5.39 -7.64 17.51
C LEU A 611 -5.22 -7.86 16.00
N GLN A 612 -5.17 -9.10 15.53
CA GLN A 612 -4.96 -9.38 14.11
C GLN A 612 -6.16 -9.00 13.23
N ASP A 613 -7.35 -8.82 13.78
CA ASP A 613 -8.58 -8.51 13.04
C ASP A 613 -8.92 -7.02 12.98
N VAL A 614 -8.07 -6.12 13.48
CA VAL A 614 -8.32 -4.65 13.48
C VAL A 614 -8.64 -4.10 12.08
N ALA A 615 -8.03 -4.66 11.04
CA ALA A 615 -8.27 -4.22 9.66
C ALA A 615 -9.62 -4.66 9.08
N THR A 616 -10.29 -5.64 9.70
CA THR A 616 -11.44 -6.36 9.13
C THR A 616 -12.67 -6.42 10.04
N ASN A 617 -12.51 -6.18 11.34
CA ASN A 617 -13.58 -6.33 12.33
C ASN A 617 -14.05 -4.98 12.88
N ASP A 618 -14.90 -4.29 12.11
CA ASP A 618 -15.31 -2.92 12.43
C ASP A 618 -16.29 -2.80 13.60
N LEU A 619 -16.89 -3.91 14.05
CA LEU A 619 -17.86 -3.90 15.14
C LEU A 619 -17.18 -4.11 16.50
N LYS A 620 -16.00 -4.75 16.51
CA LYS A 620 -15.24 -5.04 17.74
C LYS A 620 -14.53 -3.82 18.31
N TYR A 621 -14.09 -2.89 17.45
CA TYR A 621 -13.27 -1.76 17.85
C TYR A 621 -14.06 -0.45 17.87
N GLY A 622 -14.14 0.17 19.03
CA GLY A 622 -14.73 1.49 19.24
C GLY A 622 -13.92 2.59 18.56
N ILE A 623 -14.61 3.41 17.77
CA ILE A 623 -14.04 4.57 17.07
C ILE A 623 -14.75 5.82 17.60
N SER A 624 -13.97 6.86 17.96
CA SER A 624 -14.54 8.12 18.46
C SER A 624 -15.16 8.98 17.36
N LYS A 625 -14.66 8.84 16.13
CA LYS A 625 -15.09 9.57 14.93
C LYS A 625 -15.32 8.58 13.78
N PRO A 626 -16.54 8.40 13.27
CA PRO A 626 -16.83 7.44 12.21
C PRO A 626 -15.90 7.55 10.98
N GLU A 627 -15.49 8.77 10.63
CA GLU A 627 -14.57 9.09 9.54
C GLU A 627 -13.16 8.49 9.71
N ASP A 628 -12.70 8.22 10.94
CA ASP A 628 -11.37 7.63 11.19
C ASP A 628 -11.28 6.17 10.69
N ARG A 629 -12.41 5.52 10.43
CA ARG A 629 -12.47 4.08 10.12
C ARG A 629 -11.60 3.69 8.93
N ALA A 630 -11.64 4.45 7.84
CA ALA A 630 -10.82 4.17 6.66
C ALA A 630 -9.32 4.29 6.97
N SER A 631 -8.94 5.29 7.78
CA SER A 631 -7.57 5.50 8.24
C SER A 631 -7.09 4.38 9.15
N ILE A 632 -7.92 3.92 10.09
CA ILE A 632 -7.63 2.79 10.97
C ILE A 632 -7.37 1.51 10.16
N ARG A 633 -8.25 1.15 9.23
CA ARG A 633 -8.07 -0.04 8.39
C ARG A 633 -6.78 0.03 7.57
N PHE A 634 -6.54 1.19 6.95
CA PHE A 634 -5.32 1.43 6.17
C PHE A 634 -4.06 1.26 7.04
N LEU A 635 -4.01 1.91 8.21
CA LEU A 635 -2.85 1.85 9.09
C LEU A 635 -2.65 0.45 9.68
N ALA A 636 -3.73 -0.26 10.03
CA ALA A 636 -3.65 -1.65 10.48
C ALA A 636 -3.05 -2.57 9.41
N ARG A 637 -3.40 -2.35 8.13
CA ARG A 637 -2.78 -3.06 7.00
C ARG A 637 -1.31 -2.67 6.83
N GLN A 638 -0.98 -1.38 6.89
CA GLN A 638 0.41 -0.93 6.78
C GLN A 638 1.30 -1.44 7.92
N ALA A 639 0.77 -1.56 9.14
CA ALA A 639 1.43 -2.22 10.26
C ALA A 639 1.77 -3.67 9.91
N LYS A 640 0.78 -4.47 9.47
CA LYS A 640 1.01 -5.86 9.05
C LYS A 640 2.06 -5.97 7.94
N LEU A 641 2.07 -5.06 6.97
CA LEU A 641 3.05 -5.01 5.88
C LEU A 641 4.46 -4.62 6.36
N LEU A 642 4.56 -3.88 7.47
CA LEU A 642 5.83 -3.52 8.09
C LEU A 642 6.48 -4.71 8.80
N GLU A 643 5.73 -5.72 9.23
CA GLU A 643 6.28 -6.89 9.93
C GLU A 643 7.37 -7.59 9.11
N LYS A 644 8.47 -7.96 9.78
CA LYS A 644 9.56 -8.75 9.21
C LYS A 644 9.09 -10.18 8.96
N ILE A 645 9.12 -10.58 7.69
CA ILE A 645 8.81 -11.95 7.24
C ILE A 645 10.00 -12.88 7.32
#